data_AF-A0A969YBQ3-F1
#
_entry.id   AF-A0A969YBQ3-F1
#
_cell.length_a   1.000
_cell.length_b   1.000
_cell.length_c   1.000
_cell.angle_alpha   90.00
_cell.angle_beta   90.00
_cell.angle_gamma   90.00
#
_symmetry.space_group_name_H-M   'P 1'
#
loop_
_entity.id
_entity.type
_entity.pdbx_description
1 polymer ?
#
loop_
_entity_poly.entity_id
_entity_poly.type
_entity_poly.pdbx_seq_one_letter_code
_entity_poly.pdbx_strand_id
1 'polypeptide(L)'
;MPFPFGSLAAALSVTFAISLYGADITYRAAVWQADVPGGDPQLVRFVTDQVLAAGYVVEQLDSVALTNTAILQTNRFDLLALPNARIIPVEAAPAIEAYLRQGGDLMALGLPGWDEPRFRIGGQWLSRQSFEAILFEQRSENALLDLTEDDPTRWRRHTNEPQSESHREIITESGTRCLHVTVGNLTGWDAVEPLDVRVPFPDGHSLTCFRARGGPRTRQLAVEWIESDGSRWIASVNLSTNWQRYVLPPEAFKAWEPRGGRGGPGDRVNVRQAARFTVGLAFSHNALEPGPHEYWISELGTAPNPFGNAVFPDTPRLPRLESFSPAYMCYPLTVPAVIVPAELVGPFTNLTGLPDDGLLLRALHPRPRGVGFDQGGSFRWISAIEVHSASGDEFLGTIGALLVHWRPPYTGGLWALLTPAESRFYESVHVRSWVSQLLERVKRGVFLVEGGADRFAGFARTNQSSLAASEHRVGATAVNFGKEPAEALELELLVESPAATKGGSGMPRTWQFTLPAGATMTKECQVRISHPEQGALKARALLKLNPECSDRLEHDILMLKPKKEPRFIEARDGGFWLGDQPWKAHGVNYMPSSGIGVTGDTFEHWLDRGAYDPMVIQRDLERIKHMGLNAVSAFIYHRSLRRGHLLDFLGRCEALGLKVNLSLRPGTPMDFRWTEMREIIEVCRLAENDTVFAYDLAWEPSHYDEAYQRKHYTQAWNDWVRQRHGSVEAAARAWGDETFACVRRPTSSLLDVPPMRLLTQDGPWRSMAADYRRFLDELLAAKYGEARRLVKSVDPHHPVSFRMQFAGDPTFNQPHLLPYDFYGLRDAVDIWEPEAYGRIGDWTQVRPGHFTAAYARLCDPAKPLVWAEMGFDCLDKQTKSPSPAKLQFAASYYTDFYRLLIESGADGIFFWWYPGGYRVNEDSDYGIINPDGTDRPVTRVIREWGQRFLVAPKPLAPVEWIEVDRDRDARGLPGLYESVKDEYWRAIDQGKAVRLKWSTTAKPIR
;
A
#
# COMPACT_ATOMS: atom_id res chain seq x y z
N MET A 1 -72.08 11.28 5.20
CA MET A 1 -70.78 11.09 5.86
C MET A 1 -70.92 9.95 6.87
N PRO A 2 -69.89 9.13 7.14
CA PRO A 2 -69.06 8.33 6.25
C PRO A 2 -69.30 6.81 6.46
N PHE A 3 -68.80 6.00 5.51
CA PHE A 3 -68.78 4.54 5.52
C PHE A 3 -67.76 3.96 6.52
N PRO A 4 -68.06 2.76 7.04
CA PRO A 4 -67.04 1.75 7.37
C PRO A 4 -67.32 0.39 6.70
N PHE A 5 -66.36 -0.52 6.87
CA PHE A 5 -66.32 -1.95 6.58
C PHE A 5 -65.77 -2.42 5.22
N GLY A 6 -64.68 -3.19 5.31
CA GLY A 6 -64.25 -4.12 4.27
C GLY A 6 -64.85 -5.51 4.45
N SER A 7 -64.75 -6.32 3.40
CA SER A 7 -64.59 -7.78 3.42
C SER A 7 -64.61 -8.33 1.98
N LEU A 8 -63.68 -9.25 1.73
CA LEU A 8 -63.47 -10.15 0.58
C LEU A 8 -64.70 -10.53 -0.27
N ALA A 9 -64.51 -10.67 -1.60
CA ALA A 9 -64.56 -11.97 -2.29
C ALA A 9 -64.25 -11.89 -3.82
N ALA A 10 -63.53 -12.92 -4.28
CA ALA A 10 -63.63 -13.62 -5.57
C ALA A 10 -63.11 -12.98 -6.88
N ALA A 11 -61.89 -13.42 -7.22
CA ALA A 11 -61.49 -14.05 -8.49
C ALA A 11 -62.38 -13.84 -9.74
N LEU A 12 -61.79 -13.19 -10.74
CA LEU A 12 -61.97 -13.56 -12.15
C LEU A 12 -60.60 -13.53 -12.84
N SER A 13 -60.04 -14.72 -13.06
CA SER A 13 -58.96 -14.94 -14.02
C SER A 13 -59.51 -14.72 -15.42
N VAL A 14 -59.03 -13.69 -16.12
CA VAL A 14 -59.14 -13.59 -17.57
C VAL A 14 -57.75 -13.90 -18.13
N THR A 15 -57.59 -15.14 -18.57
CA THR A 15 -56.44 -15.61 -19.34
C THR A 15 -56.52 -15.00 -20.74
N PHE A 16 -55.88 -13.86 -20.97
CA PHE A 16 -55.54 -13.44 -22.33
C PHE A 16 -54.23 -14.12 -22.72
N ALA A 17 -54.35 -15.28 -23.36
CA ALA A 17 -53.27 -15.87 -24.14
C ALA A 17 -53.08 -15.02 -25.40
N ILE A 18 -52.29 -13.95 -25.30
CA ILE A 18 -51.72 -13.32 -26.48
C ILE A 18 -50.46 -14.12 -26.81
N SER A 19 -50.55 -14.93 -27.86
CA SER A 19 -49.40 -15.44 -28.59
C SER A 19 -48.71 -14.23 -29.25
N LEU A 20 -47.84 -13.57 -28.48
CA LEU A 20 -46.84 -12.68 -29.03
C LEU A 20 -45.76 -13.58 -29.63
N TYR A 21 -45.70 -13.61 -30.96
CA TYR A 21 -44.45 -13.89 -31.66
C TYR A 21 -43.34 -13.13 -30.94
N GLY A 22 -42.41 -13.87 -30.32
CA GLY A 22 -41.28 -13.28 -29.61
C GLY A 22 -40.52 -12.38 -30.58
N ALA A 23 -40.37 -11.11 -30.23
CA ALA A 23 -39.35 -10.30 -30.89
C ALA A 23 -38.01 -10.98 -30.56
N ASP A 24 -37.28 -11.45 -31.59
CA ASP A 24 -35.96 -12.07 -31.40
C ASP A 24 -35.07 -11.11 -30.57
N ILE A 25 -34.76 -11.52 -29.34
CA ILE A 25 -33.95 -10.73 -28.42
C ILE A 25 -32.55 -10.67 -29.01
N THR A 26 -32.20 -9.50 -29.54
CA THR A 26 -30.90 -9.27 -30.15
C THR A 26 -29.93 -8.71 -29.11
N TYR A 27 -28.81 -9.40 -28.91
CA TYR A 27 -27.67 -8.87 -28.16
C TYR A 27 -26.74 -8.12 -29.12
N ARG A 28 -26.33 -6.91 -28.76
CA ARG A 28 -25.49 -6.03 -29.59
C ARG A 28 -24.18 -5.75 -28.88
N ALA A 29 -23.07 -5.88 -29.60
CA ALA A 29 -21.74 -5.59 -29.08
C ALA A 29 -21.07 -4.48 -29.90
N ALA A 30 -20.46 -3.53 -29.22
CA ALA A 30 -19.49 -2.60 -29.80
C ALA A 30 -18.09 -3.22 -29.70
N VAL A 31 -17.44 -3.47 -30.82
CA VAL A 31 -16.03 -3.91 -30.85
C VAL A 31 -15.18 -2.74 -31.31
N TRP A 32 -14.20 -2.34 -30.50
CA TRP A 32 -13.26 -1.28 -30.90
C TRP A 32 -12.23 -1.79 -31.92
N GLN A 33 -12.03 -1.05 -33.00
CA GLN A 33 -11.14 -1.42 -34.10
C GLN A 33 -9.64 -1.29 -33.79
N ALA A 34 -9.27 -0.68 -32.66
CA ALA A 34 -7.88 -0.41 -32.30
C ALA A 34 -7.10 0.35 -33.40
N ASP A 35 -7.76 1.30 -34.06
CA ASP A 35 -7.26 2.15 -35.15
C ASP A 35 -6.28 3.25 -34.68
N VAL A 36 -5.39 2.89 -33.76
CA VAL A 36 -4.33 3.72 -33.17
C VAL A 36 -2.99 2.98 -33.24
N PRO A 37 -1.83 3.67 -33.15
CA PRO A 37 -0.55 2.98 -33.15
C PRO A 37 -0.44 1.91 -32.08
N GLY A 38 0.12 0.75 -32.42
CA GLY A 38 0.19 -0.41 -31.53
C GLY A 38 -1.08 -1.26 -31.47
N GLY A 39 -2.13 -0.89 -32.21
CA GLY A 39 -3.28 -1.77 -32.45
C GLY A 39 -2.87 -3.03 -33.20
N ASP A 40 -3.47 -4.16 -32.81
CA ASP A 40 -3.21 -5.46 -33.40
C ASP A 40 -4.47 -5.98 -34.13
N PRO A 41 -4.48 -5.98 -35.48
CA PRO A 41 -5.60 -6.47 -36.26
C PRO A 41 -5.96 -7.94 -36.01
N GLN A 42 -5.00 -8.78 -35.56
CA GLN A 42 -5.28 -10.18 -35.24
C GLN A 42 -6.10 -10.29 -33.96
N LEU A 43 -5.79 -9.48 -32.94
CA LEU A 43 -6.58 -9.40 -31.70
C LEU A 43 -7.99 -8.86 -31.96
N VAL A 44 -8.13 -7.83 -32.80
CA VAL A 44 -9.45 -7.29 -33.19
C VAL A 44 -10.29 -8.35 -33.88
N ARG A 45 -9.69 -9.11 -34.83
CA ARG A 45 -10.36 -10.24 -35.49
C ARG A 45 -10.75 -11.32 -34.49
N PHE A 46 -9.83 -11.73 -33.61
CA PHE A 46 -10.09 -12.72 -32.58
C PHE A 46 -11.30 -12.33 -31.72
N VAL A 47 -11.32 -11.12 -31.16
CA VAL A 47 -12.44 -10.64 -30.33
C VAL A 47 -13.73 -10.57 -31.13
N THR A 48 -13.68 -10.07 -32.37
CA THR A 48 -14.85 -10.01 -33.25
C THR A 48 -15.43 -11.40 -33.49
N ASP A 49 -14.60 -12.38 -33.82
CA ASP A 49 -15.00 -13.75 -34.08
C ASP A 49 -15.60 -14.41 -32.82
N GLN A 50 -15.01 -14.20 -31.64
CA GLN A 50 -15.52 -14.73 -30.37
C GLN A 50 -16.88 -14.11 -30.00
N VAL A 51 -17.04 -12.81 -30.20
CA VAL A 51 -18.29 -12.09 -29.90
C VAL A 51 -19.40 -12.49 -30.87
N LEU A 52 -19.08 -12.66 -32.17
CA LEU A 52 -20.03 -13.20 -33.16
C LEU A 52 -20.42 -14.63 -32.83
N ALA A 53 -19.46 -15.49 -32.47
CA ALA A 53 -19.71 -16.88 -32.09
C ALA A 53 -20.60 -17.00 -30.84
N ALA A 54 -20.47 -16.08 -29.89
CA ALA A 54 -21.37 -15.97 -28.74
C ALA A 54 -22.79 -15.46 -29.10
N GLY A 55 -23.04 -15.12 -30.36
CA GLY A 55 -24.34 -14.73 -30.89
C GLY A 55 -24.71 -13.27 -30.61
N TYR A 56 -23.73 -12.37 -30.61
CA TYR A 56 -23.96 -10.92 -30.63
C TYR A 56 -23.99 -10.41 -32.08
N VAL A 57 -24.79 -9.39 -32.34
CA VAL A 57 -24.65 -8.53 -33.52
C VAL A 57 -23.54 -7.53 -33.24
N VAL A 58 -22.46 -7.55 -34.03
CA VAL A 58 -21.30 -6.69 -33.85
C VAL A 58 -21.42 -5.40 -34.65
N GLU A 59 -21.17 -4.27 -33.98
CA GLU A 59 -20.85 -2.99 -34.61
C GLU A 59 -19.38 -2.65 -34.32
N GLN A 60 -18.60 -2.35 -35.35
CA GLN A 60 -17.20 -1.95 -35.21
C GLN A 60 -17.13 -0.44 -34.97
N LEU A 61 -16.53 -0.03 -33.85
CA LEU A 61 -16.30 1.37 -33.52
C LEU A 61 -14.86 1.76 -33.82
N ASP A 62 -14.66 2.85 -34.55
CA ASP A 62 -13.36 3.51 -34.63
C ASP A 62 -13.04 4.28 -33.33
N SER A 63 -11.82 4.78 -33.19
CA SER A 63 -11.39 5.51 -32.00
C SER A 63 -12.14 6.81 -31.79
N VAL A 64 -12.68 7.45 -32.85
CA VAL A 64 -13.48 8.67 -32.71
C VAL A 64 -14.84 8.34 -32.11
N ALA A 65 -15.51 7.29 -32.60
CA ALA A 65 -16.79 6.81 -32.10
C ALA A 65 -16.69 6.31 -30.65
N LEU A 66 -15.59 5.63 -30.30
CA LEU A 66 -15.33 5.17 -28.92
C LEU A 66 -15.27 6.32 -27.91
N THR A 67 -14.78 7.50 -28.32
CA THR A 67 -14.69 8.69 -27.44
C THR A 67 -16.01 9.42 -27.22
N ASN A 68 -17.08 9.00 -27.90
CA ASN A 68 -18.35 9.73 -27.93
C ASN A 68 -19.39 9.10 -26.97
N THR A 69 -19.71 9.82 -25.90
CA THR A 69 -20.73 9.44 -24.88
C THR A 69 -22.17 9.32 -25.44
N ALA A 70 -22.46 9.95 -26.58
CA ALA A 70 -23.76 9.82 -27.25
C ALA A 70 -23.83 8.55 -28.13
N ILE A 71 -22.69 7.98 -28.51
CA ILE A 71 -22.61 6.74 -29.28
C ILE A 71 -22.56 5.53 -28.35
N LEU A 72 -21.67 5.57 -27.36
CA LEU A 72 -21.44 4.47 -26.43
C LEU A 72 -22.45 4.51 -25.28
N GLN A 73 -23.60 3.84 -25.46
CA GLN A 73 -24.71 3.80 -24.51
C GLN A 73 -25.28 2.39 -24.36
N THR A 74 -25.78 2.04 -23.17
CA THR A 74 -26.33 0.70 -22.87
C THR A 74 -27.66 0.42 -23.58
N ASN A 75 -28.38 1.45 -24.03
CA ASN A 75 -29.57 1.29 -24.88
C ASN A 75 -29.23 0.86 -26.33
N ARG A 76 -27.95 0.94 -26.73
CA ARG A 76 -27.47 0.61 -28.07
C ARG A 76 -26.59 -0.64 -28.07
N PHE A 77 -25.72 -0.77 -27.07
CA PHE A 77 -24.76 -1.86 -26.92
C PHE A 77 -24.89 -2.51 -25.54
N ASP A 78 -25.03 -3.82 -25.53
CA ASP A 78 -25.04 -4.62 -24.31
C ASP A 78 -23.62 -4.90 -23.83
N LEU A 79 -22.69 -5.09 -24.78
CA LEU A 79 -21.28 -5.38 -24.53
C LEU A 79 -20.37 -4.37 -25.24
N LEU A 80 -19.41 -3.81 -24.51
CA LEU A 80 -18.22 -3.16 -25.08
C LEU A 80 -17.04 -4.13 -25.07
N ALA A 81 -16.45 -4.41 -26.23
CA ALA A 81 -15.26 -5.23 -26.36
C ALA A 81 -14.05 -4.39 -26.77
N LEU A 82 -12.98 -4.46 -25.96
CA LEU A 82 -11.72 -3.74 -26.11
C LEU A 82 -10.59 -4.74 -26.37
N PRO A 83 -10.18 -4.95 -27.64
CA PRO A 83 -9.18 -5.97 -27.99
C PRO A 83 -7.77 -5.71 -27.42
N ASN A 84 -7.45 -4.47 -27.07
CA ASN A 84 -6.23 -4.13 -26.34
C ASN A 84 -6.44 -2.87 -25.48
N ALA A 85 -6.75 -3.07 -24.20
CA ALA A 85 -7.09 -1.99 -23.30
C ALA A 85 -5.90 -1.09 -22.91
N ARG A 86 -4.63 -1.49 -23.12
CA ARG A 86 -3.47 -0.64 -22.75
C ARG A 86 -3.42 0.65 -23.54
N ILE A 87 -3.84 0.58 -24.80
CA ILE A 87 -3.59 1.60 -25.83
C ILE A 87 -4.82 2.45 -26.14
N ILE A 88 -5.85 2.39 -25.29
CA ILE A 88 -7.08 3.15 -25.50
C ILE A 88 -6.74 4.66 -25.56
N PRO A 89 -7.38 5.43 -26.47
CA PRO A 89 -7.37 6.88 -26.42
C PRO A 89 -7.73 7.41 -25.04
N VAL A 90 -6.97 8.36 -24.52
CA VAL A 90 -7.23 8.93 -23.20
C VAL A 90 -8.58 9.64 -23.15
N GLU A 91 -9.01 10.19 -24.28
CA GLU A 91 -10.28 10.88 -24.49
C GLU A 91 -11.49 9.94 -24.41
N ALA A 92 -11.29 8.62 -24.50
CA ALA A 92 -12.38 7.64 -24.36
C ALA A 92 -12.77 7.36 -22.91
N ALA A 93 -11.95 7.79 -21.93
CA ALA A 93 -12.19 7.52 -20.52
C ALA A 93 -13.58 7.97 -20.02
N PRO A 94 -14.08 9.19 -20.32
CA PRO A 94 -15.41 9.60 -19.88
C PRO A 94 -16.54 8.80 -20.54
N ALA A 95 -16.39 8.42 -21.81
CA ALA A 95 -17.39 7.62 -22.53
C ALA A 95 -17.48 6.20 -21.96
N ILE A 96 -16.34 5.56 -21.74
CA ILE A 96 -16.25 4.23 -21.14
C ILE A 96 -16.81 4.26 -19.72
N GLU A 97 -16.39 5.21 -18.87
CA GLU A 97 -16.90 5.30 -17.50
C GLU A 97 -18.42 5.53 -17.47
N ALA A 98 -18.95 6.43 -18.31
CA ALA A 98 -20.38 6.70 -18.40
C ALA A 98 -21.18 5.46 -18.83
N TYR A 99 -20.66 4.69 -19.78
CA TYR A 99 -21.26 3.43 -20.24
C TYR A 99 -21.30 2.39 -19.12
N LEU A 100 -20.18 2.21 -18.40
CA LEU A 100 -20.10 1.25 -17.30
C LEU A 100 -20.99 1.63 -16.11
N ARG A 101 -21.14 2.93 -15.80
CA ARG A 101 -22.07 3.43 -14.77
C ARG A 101 -23.54 3.17 -15.08
N GLN A 102 -23.88 2.95 -16.36
CA GLN A 102 -25.22 2.55 -16.78
C GLN A 102 -25.44 1.02 -16.68
N GLY A 103 -24.45 0.26 -16.17
CA GLY A 103 -24.52 -1.20 -16.04
C GLY A 103 -24.12 -1.96 -17.31
N GLY A 104 -23.36 -1.35 -18.23
CA GLY A 104 -22.90 -2.01 -19.44
C GLY A 104 -21.86 -3.10 -19.20
N ASP A 105 -21.89 -4.15 -20.03
CA ASP A 105 -20.93 -5.25 -19.96
C ASP A 105 -19.62 -4.88 -20.66
N LEU A 106 -18.52 -5.45 -20.17
CA LEU A 106 -17.18 -5.17 -20.67
C LEU A 106 -16.43 -6.46 -20.93
N MET A 107 -15.81 -6.55 -22.10
CA MET A 107 -14.74 -7.50 -22.37
C MET A 107 -13.47 -6.71 -22.69
N ALA A 108 -12.45 -6.84 -21.86
CA ALA A 108 -11.19 -6.13 -22.05
C ALA A 108 -10.01 -7.09 -22.07
N LEU A 109 -9.24 -7.05 -23.14
CA LEU A 109 -7.99 -7.81 -23.30
C LEU A 109 -6.79 -6.88 -23.14
N GLY A 110 -5.62 -7.46 -22.90
CA GLY A 110 -4.39 -6.69 -22.77
C GLY A 110 -4.37 -5.78 -21.55
N LEU A 111 -5.03 -6.07 -20.43
CA LEU A 111 -4.94 -5.21 -19.24
C LEU A 111 -3.48 -5.09 -18.69
N PRO A 112 -3.15 -4.02 -17.95
CA PRO A 112 -4.02 -2.94 -17.44
C PRO A 112 -4.50 -1.93 -18.49
N GLY A 113 -5.69 -1.35 -18.26
CA GLY A 113 -6.26 -0.31 -19.10
C GLY A 113 -5.48 1.01 -19.02
N TRP A 114 -5.26 1.64 -20.18
CA TRP A 114 -4.48 2.87 -20.32
C TRP A 114 -3.04 2.81 -19.74
N ASP A 115 -2.42 1.62 -19.73
CA ASP A 115 -1.00 1.49 -19.35
C ASP A 115 -0.08 2.22 -20.35
N GLU A 116 -0.50 2.29 -21.62
CA GLU A 116 0.17 3.01 -22.70
C GLU A 116 -0.83 3.89 -23.46
N PRO A 117 -1.40 4.94 -22.85
CA PRO A 117 -2.51 5.66 -23.44
C PRO A 117 -2.10 6.36 -24.75
N ARG A 118 -3.07 6.51 -25.65
CA ARG A 118 -2.91 7.26 -26.90
C ARG A 118 -3.54 8.64 -26.77
N PHE A 119 -2.90 9.61 -27.40
CA PHE A 119 -3.28 11.02 -27.35
C PHE A 119 -3.40 11.57 -28.76
N ARG A 120 -4.39 12.44 -29.00
CA ARG A 120 -4.54 13.09 -30.31
C ARG A 120 -3.69 14.36 -30.38
N ILE A 121 -2.63 14.33 -31.18
CA ILE A 121 -1.68 15.44 -31.35
C ILE A 121 -1.48 15.70 -32.84
N GLY A 122 -1.66 16.95 -33.27
CA GLY A 122 -1.52 17.31 -34.69
C GLY A 122 -2.47 16.54 -35.63
N GLY A 123 -3.60 16.05 -35.13
CA GLY A 123 -4.55 15.23 -35.89
C GLY A 123 -4.19 13.73 -35.97
N GLN A 124 -3.12 13.30 -35.30
CA GLN A 124 -2.66 11.90 -35.27
C GLN A 124 -2.73 11.33 -33.85
N TRP A 125 -2.96 10.03 -33.73
CA TRP A 125 -2.85 9.31 -32.47
C TRP A 125 -1.40 8.98 -32.18
N LEU A 126 -0.88 9.37 -31.02
CA LEU A 126 0.50 9.09 -30.61
C LEU A 126 0.56 8.62 -29.16
N SER A 127 1.54 7.78 -28.84
CA SER A 127 1.96 7.56 -27.45
C SER A 127 2.91 8.69 -27.02
N ARG A 128 3.13 8.84 -25.70
CA ARG A 128 4.17 9.74 -25.18
C ARG A 128 5.54 9.42 -25.74
N GLN A 129 5.89 8.13 -25.77
CA GLN A 129 7.16 7.66 -26.31
C GLN A 129 7.33 8.01 -27.79
N SER A 130 6.30 7.82 -28.62
CA SER A 130 6.36 8.18 -30.04
C SER A 130 6.46 9.68 -30.26
N PHE A 131 5.72 10.48 -29.49
CA PHE A 131 5.84 11.95 -29.52
C PHE A 131 7.25 12.41 -29.17
N GLU A 132 7.82 11.90 -28.07
CA GLU A 132 9.18 12.21 -27.64
C GLU A 132 10.23 11.72 -28.64
N ALA A 133 10.05 10.57 -29.28
CA ALA A 133 10.94 10.05 -30.31
C ALA A 133 10.95 10.94 -31.57
N ILE A 134 9.78 11.40 -32.04
CA ILE A 134 9.67 12.30 -33.19
C ILE A 134 10.33 13.66 -32.89
N LEU A 135 10.15 14.18 -31.67
CA LEU A 135 10.88 15.37 -31.23
C LEU A 135 12.39 15.13 -31.18
N PHE A 136 12.83 13.99 -30.64
CA PHE A 136 14.24 13.64 -30.52
C PHE A 136 14.97 13.54 -31.88
N GLU A 137 14.25 13.22 -32.95
CA GLU A 137 14.78 13.21 -34.32
C GLU A 137 15.14 14.61 -34.84
N GLN A 138 14.59 15.68 -34.26
CA GLN A 138 14.86 17.04 -34.73
C GLN A 138 16.32 17.45 -34.49
N ARG A 139 16.82 18.29 -35.39
CA ARG A 139 18.19 18.81 -35.41
C ARG A 139 18.11 20.32 -35.35
N SER A 140 19.11 20.99 -34.76
CA SER A 140 19.17 22.44 -34.84
C SER A 140 19.30 22.85 -36.32
N GLU A 141 18.39 23.70 -36.77
CA GLU A 141 18.44 24.32 -38.10
C GLU A 141 18.94 25.78 -38.02
N ASN A 142 18.70 26.44 -36.88
CA ASN A 142 19.24 27.75 -36.56
C ASN A 142 20.19 27.63 -35.36
N ALA A 143 21.50 27.64 -35.62
CA ALA A 143 22.50 27.61 -34.56
C ALA A 143 22.47 28.91 -33.76
N LEU A 144 22.40 28.82 -32.43
CA LEU A 144 22.45 29.98 -31.53
C LEU A 144 23.87 30.30 -31.07
N LEU A 145 24.78 29.35 -31.23
CA LEU A 145 26.18 29.49 -30.88
C LEU A 145 27.02 29.29 -32.12
N ASP A 146 27.83 30.29 -32.43
CA ASP A 146 28.98 30.08 -33.28
C ASP A 146 30.17 29.66 -32.40
N LEU A 147 30.41 28.36 -32.33
CA LEU A 147 31.55 27.81 -31.59
C LEU A 147 32.84 27.81 -32.43
N THR A 148 32.88 28.39 -33.63
CA THR A 148 34.07 28.35 -34.51
C THR A 148 35.24 29.20 -34.00
N GLU A 149 34.97 30.25 -33.24
CA GLU A 149 35.98 31.07 -32.57
C GLU A 149 36.30 30.50 -31.18
N ASP A 150 37.60 30.31 -30.88
CA ASP A 150 38.08 29.89 -29.56
C ASP A 150 38.09 31.07 -28.55
N ASP A 151 36.95 31.74 -28.37
CA ASP A 151 36.82 32.87 -27.45
C ASP A 151 35.83 32.58 -26.29
N PRO A 152 36.32 32.12 -25.13
CA PRO A 152 35.48 31.88 -23.95
C PRO A 152 34.94 33.17 -23.33
N THR A 153 35.44 34.36 -23.70
CA THR A 153 34.90 35.65 -23.20
C THR A 153 33.52 35.97 -23.75
N ARG A 154 33.08 35.25 -24.79
CA ARG A 154 31.71 35.31 -25.33
C ARG A 154 30.66 34.71 -24.38
N TRP A 155 31.07 34.18 -23.23
CA TRP A 155 30.19 33.62 -22.20
C TRP A 155 30.29 34.43 -20.90
N ARG A 156 29.16 35.00 -20.48
CA ARG A 156 29.02 35.67 -19.19
C ARG A 156 28.63 34.65 -18.13
N ARG A 157 29.44 34.55 -17.06
CA ARG A 157 29.13 33.74 -15.88
C ARG A 157 28.22 34.51 -14.91
N HIS A 158 27.27 33.80 -14.33
CA HIS A 158 26.43 34.22 -13.22
C HIS A 158 26.53 33.13 -12.14
N THR A 159 26.73 33.50 -10.87
CA THR A 159 26.84 32.54 -9.77
C THR A 159 26.45 33.15 -8.42
N ASN A 160 26.10 32.31 -7.45
CA ASN A 160 26.02 32.74 -6.05
C ASN A 160 27.39 32.90 -5.37
N GLU A 161 28.46 32.31 -5.93
CA GLU A 161 29.79 32.29 -5.33
C GLU A 161 30.87 32.73 -6.35
N PRO A 162 31.06 34.05 -6.52
CA PRO A 162 32.01 34.59 -7.49
C PRO A 162 33.45 34.17 -7.25
N GLN A 163 33.82 33.85 -6.01
CA GLN A 163 35.17 33.42 -5.64
C GLN A 163 35.45 31.95 -6.00
N SER A 164 34.41 31.12 -6.20
CA SER A 164 34.58 29.74 -6.64
C SER A 164 35.18 29.71 -8.04
N GLU A 165 36.25 28.93 -8.19
CA GLU A 165 36.94 28.75 -9.46
C GLU A 165 36.00 28.03 -10.43
N SER A 166 35.76 28.63 -11.59
CA SER A 166 35.08 27.99 -12.71
C SER A 166 35.89 28.28 -13.94
N HIS A 167 35.95 27.34 -14.88
CA HIS A 167 36.67 27.44 -16.16
C HIS A 167 35.72 27.17 -17.31
N ARG A 168 35.92 27.87 -18.43
CA ARG A 168 35.17 27.67 -19.68
C ARG A 168 36.17 27.63 -20.82
N GLU A 169 36.06 26.61 -21.64
CA GLU A 169 36.91 26.44 -22.82
C GLU A 169 36.09 25.86 -23.98
N ILE A 170 36.48 26.21 -25.20
CA ILE A 170 35.95 25.55 -26.40
C ILE A 170 36.92 24.45 -26.76
N ILE A 171 36.44 23.21 -26.81
CA ILE A 171 37.24 22.05 -27.19
C ILE A 171 36.61 21.35 -28.39
N THR A 172 37.39 20.52 -29.07
CA THR A 172 36.88 19.62 -30.11
C THR A 172 36.89 18.20 -29.58
N GLU A 173 35.71 17.58 -29.49
CA GLU A 173 35.56 16.20 -29.05
C GLU A 173 34.81 15.40 -30.13
N SER A 174 35.39 14.29 -30.57
CA SER A 174 34.82 13.44 -31.64
C SER A 174 34.43 14.23 -32.91
N GLY A 175 35.23 15.23 -33.28
CA GLY A 175 34.99 16.08 -34.45
C GLY A 175 33.91 17.16 -34.28
N THR A 176 33.33 17.32 -33.09
CA THR A 176 32.34 18.37 -32.78
C THR A 176 32.95 19.38 -31.81
N ARG A 177 32.84 20.68 -32.12
CA ARG A 177 33.24 21.75 -31.18
C ARG A 177 32.17 21.91 -30.10
N CYS A 178 32.59 21.97 -28.84
CA CYS A 178 31.71 22.06 -27.69
C CYS A 178 32.27 23.03 -26.65
N LEU A 179 31.37 23.64 -25.88
CA LEU A 179 31.72 24.38 -24.67
C LEU A 179 31.87 23.37 -23.53
N HIS A 180 33.05 23.35 -22.92
CA HIS A 180 33.31 22.65 -21.67
C HIS A 180 33.29 23.65 -20.52
N VAL A 181 32.51 23.37 -19.49
CA VAL A 181 32.46 24.17 -18.26
C VAL A 181 32.83 23.31 -17.07
N THR A 182 33.82 23.76 -16.30
CA THR A 182 34.19 23.19 -15.01
C THR A 182 33.82 24.17 -13.90
N VAL A 183 33.26 23.66 -12.82
CA VAL A 183 32.92 24.38 -11.59
C VAL A 183 33.66 23.68 -10.45
N GLY A 184 34.65 24.34 -9.85
CA GLY A 184 35.50 23.75 -8.82
C GLY A 184 34.74 23.44 -7.52
N ASN A 185 33.78 24.29 -7.15
CA ASN A 185 32.91 24.05 -6.00
C ASN A 185 31.53 24.70 -6.19
N LEU A 186 30.50 23.89 -6.44
CA LEU A 186 29.11 24.31 -6.52
C LEU A 186 28.51 24.37 -5.10
N THR A 187 28.08 25.56 -4.68
CA THR A 187 27.47 25.80 -3.35
C THR A 187 26.00 26.23 -3.42
N GLY A 188 25.52 26.58 -4.62
CA GLY A 188 24.14 26.97 -4.86
C GLY A 188 23.80 26.91 -6.34
N TRP A 189 24.40 27.79 -7.15
CA TRP A 189 24.22 27.82 -8.59
C TRP A 189 25.40 28.46 -9.34
N ASP A 190 25.65 27.96 -10.55
CA ASP A 190 26.66 28.47 -11.50
C ASP A 190 26.14 28.28 -12.92
N ALA A 191 25.93 29.38 -13.64
CA ALA A 191 25.38 29.37 -14.99
C ALA A 191 26.14 30.32 -15.91
N VAL A 192 26.14 29.97 -17.20
CA VAL A 192 26.76 30.75 -18.26
C VAL A 192 25.73 31.17 -19.30
N GLU A 193 25.94 32.35 -19.87
CA GLU A 193 25.08 32.99 -20.85
C GLU A 193 25.93 33.44 -22.05
N PRO A 194 25.57 33.10 -23.29
CA PRO A 194 26.24 33.63 -24.48
C PRO A 194 25.89 35.12 -24.68
N LEU A 195 26.89 35.95 -25.01
CA LEU A 195 26.73 37.40 -25.16
C LEU A 195 25.95 37.84 -26.41
N ASP A 196 25.94 37.02 -27.47
CA ASP A 196 25.30 37.33 -28.76
C ASP A 196 24.27 36.27 -29.14
N VAL A 197 23.00 36.46 -28.76
CA VAL A 197 21.88 35.65 -29.28
C VAL A 197 20.94 36.58 -30.05
N ARG A 198 21.10 36.65 -31.37
CA ARG A 198 20.26 37.49 -32.24
C ARG A 198 19.19 36.64 -32.90
N VAL A 199 17.92 37.01 -32.70
CA VAL A 199 16.73 36.31 -33.24
C VAL A 199 16.75 34.81 -32.89
N PRO A 200 16.55 34.46 -31.61
CA PRO A 200 16.78 33.07 -31.19
C PRO A 200 15.84 32.07 -31.89
N PHE A 201 14.63 32.49 -32.21
CA PHE A 201 13.63 31.70 -32.92
C PHE A 201 13.19 32.43 -34.20
N PRO A 202 13.70 32.00 -35.37
CA PRO A 202 13.15 32.41 -36.66
C PRO A 202 11.66 32.05 -36.79
N ASP A 203 10.98 32.63 -37.78
CA ASP A 203 9.58 32.32 -38.05
C ASP A 203 9.39 30.80 -38.29
N GLY A 204 8.48 30.19 -37.52
CA GLY A 204 8.22 28.75 -37.56
C GLY A 204 9.05 27.90 -36.58
N HIS A 205 10.09 28.46 -35.96
CA HIS A 205 10.90 27.76 -34.96
C HIS A 205 10.27 27.88 -33.57
N SER A 206 10.32 26.80 -32.80
CA SER A 206 9.89 26.80 -31.40
C SER A 206 10.61 25.80 -30.51
N LEU A 207 11.37 24.86 -31.07
CA LEU A 207 12.14 23.89 -30.31
C LEU A 207 13.51 24.46 -29.92
N THR A 208 13.96 24.19 -28.69
CA THR A 208 15.34 24.39 -28.28
C THR A 208 16.08 23.05 -28.39
N CYS A 209 17.11 23.01 -29.24
CA CYS A 209 17.87 21.80 -29.54
C CYS A 209 19.31 21.96 -29.07
N PHE A 210 19.88 20.95 -28.40
CA PHE A 210 21.30 20.92 -28.09
C PHE A 210 21.77 19.49 -27.83
N ARG A 211 23.08 19.30 -27.74
CA ARG A 211 23.68 18.09 -27.19
C ARG A 211 24.42 18.43 -25.90
N ALA A 212 24.40 17.51 -24.94
CA ALA A 212 25.17 17.67 -23.72
C ALA A 212 25.62 16.33 -23.14
N ARG A 213 26.67 16.38 -22.31
CA ARG A 213 27.08 15.31 -21.39
C ARG A 213 27.59 15.92 -20.10
N GLY A 214 27.56 15.14 -19.02
CA GLY A 214 28.06 15.55 -17.71
C GLY A 214 29.30 14.75 -17.31
N GLY A 215 30.05 15.27 -16.34
CA GLY A 215 31.05 14.47 -15.63
C GLY A 215 30.38 13.40 -14.76
N PRO A 216 31.14 12.46 -14.16
CA PRO A 216 30.60 11.38 -13.33
C PRO A 216 29.69 11.85 -12.17
N ARG A 217 29.90 13.08 -11.68
CA ARG A 217 29.10 13.71 -10.62
C ARG A 217 27.97 14.62 -11.13
N THR A 218 27.99 15.01 -12.39
CA THR A 218 27.03 15.96 -12.97
C THR A 218 25.93 15.21 -13.71
N ARG A 219 24.84 14.90 -13.01
CA ARG A 219 23.74 14.07 -13.55
C ARG A 219 22.58 14.88 -14.13
N GLN A 220 22.60 16.20 -13.99
CA GLN A 220 21.56 17.10 -14.48
C GLN A 220 22.13 18.45 -14.93
N LEU A 221 21.40 19.12 -15.82
CA LEU A 221 21.71 20.45 -16.35
C LEU A 221 20.43 21.29 -16.41
N ALA A 222 20.50 22.54 -15.98
CA ALA A 222 19.45 23.52 -16.17
C ALA A 222 19.71 24.33 -17.44
N VAL A 223 18.67 24.54 -18.24
CA VAL A 223 18.66 25.47 -19.38
C VAL A 223 17.48 26.42 -19.23
N GLU A 224 17.70 27.70 -19.50
CA GLU A 224 16.75 28.76 -19.20
C GLU A 224 16.62 29.74 -20.36
N TRP A 225 15.38 30.14 -20.63
CA TRP A 225 15.04 31.26 -21.49
C TRP A 225 14.53 32.43 -20.66
N ILE A 226 15.07 33.62 -20.92
CA ILE A 226 14.58 34.88 -20.37
C ILE A 226 13.96 35.67 -21.51
N GLU A 227 12.71 36.06 -21.33
CA GLU A 227 11.98 36.89 -22.29
C GLU A 227 12.35 38.36 -22.18
N SER A 228 12.01 39.15 -23.20
CA SER A 228 12.30 40.59 -23.28
C SER A 228 11.65 41.41 -22.15
N ASP A 229 10.56 40.91 -21.57
CA ASP A 229 9.90 41.50 -20.39
C ASP A 229 10.61 41.14 -19.06
N GLY A 230 11.59 40.22 -19.11
CA GLY A 230 12.34 39.69 -17.97
C GLY A 230 11.73 38.45 -17.33
N SER A 231 10.66 37.87 -17.89
CA SER A 231 10.09 36.60 -17.43
C SER A 231 11.04 35.45 -17.69
N ARG A 232 11.19 34.55 -16.72
CA ARG A 232 12.19 33.48 -16.73
C ARG A 232 11.54 32.11 -16.80
N TRP A 233 12.09 31.24 -17.63
CA TRP A 233 11.54 29.92 -17.91
C TRP A 233 12.66 28.88 -17.92
N ILE A 234 12.61 27.91 -17.03
CA ILE A 234 13.71 26.96 -16.78
C ILE A 234 13.26 25.53 -17.07
N ALA A 235 14.08 24.78 -17.80
CA ALA A 235 13.96 23.34 -17.99
C ALA A 235 15.19 22.62 -17.43
N SER A 236 14.98 21.45 -16.82
CA SER A 236 16.05 20.60 -16.32
C SER A 236 16.11 19.29 -17.12
N VAL A 237 17.30 18.90 -17.53
CA VAL A 237 17.54 17.66 -18.29
C VAL A 237 18.50 16.72 -17.55
N ASN A 238 18.28 15.41 -17.67
CA ASN A 238 19.18 14.40 -17.12
C ASN A 238 20.36 14.19 -18.06
N LEU A 239 21.58 14.25 -17.52
CA LEU A 239 22.82 13.99 -18.25
C LEU A 239 23.33 12.57 -17.98
N SER A 240 24.08 12.01 -18.94
CA SER A 240 25.01 10.91 -18.68
C SER A 240 26.44 11.33 -19.05
N THR A 241 27.40 10.45 -18.80
CA THR A 241 28.78 10.62 -19.25
C THR A 241 28.93 10.47 -20.77
N ASN A 242 27.91 9.95 -21.46
CA ASN A 242 27.86 9.88 -22.91
C ASN A 242 27.12 11.08 -23.48
N TRP A 243 27.51 11.54 -24.67
CA TRP A 243 26.80 12.59 -25.40
C TRP A 243 25.35 12.18 -25.68
N GLN A 244 24.42 13.02 -25.24
CA GLN A 244 23.00 12.90 -25.53
C GLN A 244 22.50 14.14 -26.26
N ARG A 245 21.36 13.99 -26.91
CA ARG A 245 20.64 15.06 -27.61
C ARG A 245 19.40 15.42 -26.80
N TYR A 246 19.11 16.70 -26.74
CA TYR A 246 17.95 17.26 -26.07
C TYR A 246 17.19 18.14 -27.05
N VAL A 247 15.89 17.91 -27.13
CA VAL A 247 14.97 18.69 -27.95
C VAL A 247 13.80 19.09 -27.06
N LEU A 248 13.75 20.36 -26.69
CA LEU A 248 12.84 20.88 -25.69
C LEU A 248 11.78 21.78 -26.35
N PRO A 249 10.49 21.41 -26.30
CA PRO A 249 9.41 22.30 -26.71
C PRO A 249 9.16 23.40 -25.65
N PRO A 250 8.44 24.48 -25.99
CA PRO A 250 8.19 25.60 -25.07
C PRO A 250 7.62 25.18 -23.69
N GLU A 251 6.72 24.21 -23.66
CA GLU A 251 6.08 23.70 -22.44
C GLU A 251 7.02 22.90 -21.50
N ALA A 252 8.22 22.53 -21.97
CA ALA A 252 9.25 21.90 -21.14
C ALA A 252 9.87 22.90 -20.15
N PHE A 253 9.79 24.20 -20.44
CA PHE A 253 10.31 25.25 -19.57
C PHE A 253 9.22 25.72 -18.59
N LYS A 254 9.52 25.67 -17.29
CA LYS A 254 8.61 26.09 -16.22
C LYS A 254 8.93 27.51 -15.77
N ALA A 255 7.90 28.30 -15.50
CA ALA A 255 8.06 29.68 -15.04
C ALA A 255 8.83 29.71 -13.71
N TRP A 256 9.80 30.60 -13.61
CA TRP A 256 10.57 30.85 -12.41
C TRP A 256 10.47 32.34 -12.06
N GLU A 257 9.91 32.66 -10.88
CA GLU A 257 9.65 34.04 -10.44
C GLU A 257 8.96 34.90 -11.52
N PRO A 258 7.77 34.49 -12.04
CA PRO A 258 7.15 35.15 -13.18
C PRO A 258 6.79 36.62 -12.89
N ARG A 259 6.99 37.48 -13.88
CA ARG A 259 6.57 38.90 -13.81
C ARG A 259 5.07 39.04 -14.10
N GLY A 260 4.47 40.14 -13.64
CA GLY A 260 3.02 40.34 -13.58
C GLY A 260 2.24 39.83 -14.80
N GLY A 261 1.32 38.90 -14.55
CA GLY A 261 0.45 38.28 -15.57
C GLY A 261 1.00 36.99 -16.21
N ARG A 262 2.24 36.59 -15.91
CA ARG A 262 2.88 35.37 -16.43
C ARG A 262 2.87 34.22 -15.40
N GLY A 263 3.12 33.00 -15.87
CA GLY A 263 3.27 31.80 -15.05
C GLY A 263 1.96 31.17 -14.58
N GLY A 264 0.82 31.57 -15.15
CA GLY A 264 -0.47 30.94 -14.89
C GLY A 264 -0.62 29.55 -15.54
N PRO A 265 -1.70 28.80 -15.25
CA PRO A 265 -1.95 27.49 -15.85
C PRO A 265 -1.96 27.56 -17.38
N GLY A 266 -1.16 26.70 -18.03
CA GLY A 266 -1.02 26.66 -19.49
C GLY A 266 -0.14 27.76 -20.10
N ASP A 267 0.38 28.69 -19.29
CA ASP A 267 1.39 29.65 -19.75
C ASP A 267 2.73 28.95 -19.96
N ARG A 268 3.50 29.45 -20.93
CA ARG A 268 4.75 28.86 -21.41
C ARG A 268 5.67 29.95 -21.91
N VAL A 269 6.93 29.60 -22.15
CA VAL A 269 7.87 30.53 -22.80
C VAL A 269 7.30 30.98 -24.15
N ASN A 270 7.21 32.29 -24.33
CA ASN A 270 6.87 32.88 -25.61
C ASN A 270 8.15 33.01 -26.42
N VAL A 271 8.38 32.06 -27.33
CA VAL A 271 9.60 31.99 -28.15
C VAL A 271 9.85 33.26 -28.98
N ARG A 272 8.81 34.05 -29.29
CA ARG A 272 8.95 35.34 -29.99
C ARG A 272 9.50 36.45 -29.11
N GLN A 273 9.34 36.32 -27.79
CA GLN A 273 9.89 37.24 -26.80
C GLN A 273 11.18 36.72 -26.18
N ALA A 274 11.60 35.49 -26.49
CA ALA A 274 12.84 34.92 -26.00
C ALA A 274 14.03 35.82 -26.41
N ALA A 275 14.79 36.28 -25.41
CA ALA A 275 15.84 37.28 -25.61
C ALA A 275 17.21 36.78 -25.16
N ARG A 276 17.26 35.98 -24.08
CA ARG A 276 18.52 35.50 -23.49
C ARG A 276 18.40 34.03 -23.13
N PHE A 277 19.49 33.29 -23.30
CA PHE A 277 19.59 31.88 -22.94
C PHE A 277 20.65 31.68 -21.87
N THR A 278 20.38 30.88 -20.86
CA THR A 278 21.34 30.52 -19.80
C THR A 278 21.43 29.01 -19.68
N VAL A 279 22.62 28.48 -19.41
CA VAL A 279 22.85 27.06 -19.15
C VAL A 279 23.75 26.91 -17.94
N GLY A 280 23.43 25.98 -17.04
CA GLY A 280 24.20 25.84 -15.81
C GLY A 280 23.66 24.81 -14.83
N LEU A 281 24.16 24.92 -13.61
CA LEU A 281 23.84 24.03 -12.49
C LEU A 281 23.21 24.87 -11.38
N ALA A 282 22.10 24.40 -10.81
CA ALA A 282 21.46 25.07 -9.68
C ALA A 282 20.73 24.08 -8.77
N PHE A 283 20.99 24.10 -7.46
CA PHE A 283 20.32 23.20 -6.50
C PHE A 283 18.80 23.36 -6.46
N SER A 284 18.29 24.55 -6.79
CA SER A 284 16.85 24.81 -6.86
C SER A 284 16.15 24.08 -8.01
N HIS A 285 16.90 23.66 -9.04
CA HIS A 285 16.34 23.07 -10.27
C HIS A 285 16.99 21.74 -10.66
N ASN A 286 18.13 21.39 -10.06
CA ASN A 286 18.87 20.17 -10.33
C ASN A 286 19.16 19.40 -9.02
N ALA A 287 18.96 18.07 -9.05
CA ALA A 287 19.33 17.13 -8.01
C ALA A 287 20.83 16.81 -8.09
N LEU A 288 21.65 17.76 -7.61
CA LEU A 288 23.11 17.67 -7.58
C LEU A 288 23.61 17.78 -6.13
N GLU A 289 24.78 17.21 -5.88
CA GLU A 289 25.49 17.36 -4.61
C GLU A 289 26.37 18.61 -4.62
N PRO A 290 26.78 19.15 -3.46
CA PRO A 290 27.86 20.14 -3.42
C PRO A 290 29.21 19.60 -3.89
N GLY A 291 30.06 20.52 -4.35
CA GLY A 291 31.44 20.25 -4.74
C GLY A 291 31.72 20.40 -6.23
N PRO A 292 32.78 19.76 -6.76
CA PRO A 292 33.19 19.94 -8.15
C PRO A 292 32.24 19.27 -9.15
N HIS A 293 31.99 20.00 -10.24
CA HIS A 293 31.18 19.58 -11.37
C HIS A 293 31.79 20.00 -12.70
N GLU A 294 31.47 19.25 -13.74
CA GLU A 294 31.79 19.60 -15.12
C GLU A 294 30.66 19.16 -16.06
N TYR A 295 30.48 19.88 -17.16
CA TYR A 295 29.55 19.55 -18.23
C TYR A 295 30.01 20.09 -19.58
N TRP A 296 29.50 19.47 -20.64
CA TRP A 296 29.76 19.87 -22.02
C TRP A 296 28.45 20.13 -22.73
N ILE A 297 28.42 21.15 -23.58
CA ILE A 297 27.27 21.47 -24.44
C ILE A 297 27.74 21.79 -25.87
N SER A 298 27.01 21.29 -26.86
CA SER A 298 27.27 21.56 -28.29
C SER A 298 25.96 21.62 -29.08
N GLU A 299 26.03 22.04 -30.34
CA GLU A 299 24.87 22.09 -31.26
C GLU A 299 23.66 22.85 -30.68
N LEU A 300 23.89 23.86 -29.81
CA LEU A 300 22.80 24.67 -29.28
C LEU A 300 22.19 25.49 -30.40
N GLY A 301 20.89 25.30 -30.60
CA GLY A 301 20.14 26.09 -31.54
C GLY A 301 18.64 25.87 -31.45
N THR A 302 17.91 26.30 -32.47
CA THR A 302 16.46 26.15 -32.57
C THR A 302 16.04 25.46 -33.85
N ALA A 303 14.85 24.87 -33.83
CA ALA A 303 14.27 24.15 -34.95
C ALA A 303 12.74 24.31 -35.02
N PRO A 304 12.13 24.07 -36.19
CA PRO A 304 10.68 23.92 -36.31
C PRO A 304 10.15 22.78 -35.44
N ASN A 305 8.94 22.94 -34.89
CA ASN A 305 8.24 21.83 -34.23
C ASN A 305 7.45 21.03 -35.28
N PRO A 306 7.69 19.72 -35.46
CA PRO A 306 6.94 18.89 -36.42
C PRO A 306 5.44 18.83 -36.09
N PHE A 307 5.05 19.14 -34.86
CA PHE A 307 3.66 19.21 -34.42
C PHE A 307 3.09 20.64 -34.44
N GLY A 308 3.84 21.63 -34.93
CA GLY A 308 3.48 23.04 -34.92
C GLY A 308 3.21 23.54 -33.51
N ASN A 309 2.01 24.08 -33.28
CA ASN A 309 1.56 24.57 -31.97
C ASN A 309 0.89 23.49 -31.10
N ALA A 310 0.80 22.24 -31.58
CA ALA A 310 0.22 21.16 -30.79
C ALA A 310 1.17 20.78 -29.66
N VAL A 311 0.62 20.71 -28.46
CA VAL A 311 1.34 20.36 -27.22
C VAL A 311 0.89 18.98 -26.80
N PHE A 312 1.80 18.21 -26.21
CA PHE A 312 1.43 16.95 -25.58
C PHE A 312 0.48 17.26 -24.40
N PRO A 313 -0.77 16.77 -24.42
CA PRO A 313 -1.73 17.09 -23.37
C PRO A 313 -1.31 16.46 -22.03
N ASP A 314 -1.64 17.12 -20.93
CA ASP A 314 -1.53 16.49 -19.62
C ASP A 314 -2.45 15.27 -19.57
N THR A 315 -1.98 14.17 -18.97
CA THR A 315 -2.80 12.98 -18.79
C THR A 315 -3.96 13.33 -17.85
N PRO A 316 -5.23 13.32 -18.30
CA PRO A 316 -6.36 13.54 -17.41
C PRO A 316 -6.39 12.45 -16.33
N ARG A 317 -7.09 12.74 -15.23
CA ARG A 317 -7.33 11.74 -14.19
C ARG A 317 -8.18 10.61 -14.77
N LEU A 318 -7.54 9.49 -15.04
CA LEU A 318 -8.20 8.28 -15.50
C LEU A 318 -9.15 7.71 -14.43
N PRO A 319 -10.29 7.12 -14.82
CA PRO A 319 -11.21 6.51 -13.88
C PRO A 319 -10.55 5.31 -13.19
N ARG A 320 -10.77 5.17 -11.88
CA ARG A 320 -10.37 3.96 -11.15
C ARG A 320 -11.46 2.90 -11.37
N LEU A 321 -11.14 1.90 -12.17
CA LEU A 321 -12.03 0.79 -12.52
C LEU A 321 -11.42 -0.50 -11.99
N GLU A 322 -12.12 -1.18 -11.09
CA GLU A 322 -11.57 -2.31 -10.33
C GLU A 322 -11.08 -3.44 -11.25
N SER A 323 -9.88 -3.95 -10.97
CA SER A 323 -9.15 -4.93 -11.82
C SER A 323 -8.91 -4.52 -13.29
N PHE A 324 -9.26 -3.28 -13.69
CA PHE A 324 -9.06 -2.76 -15.05
C PHE A 324 -7.99 -1.66 -15.06
N SER A 325 -8.13 -0.63 -14.23
CA SER A 325 -7.17 0.48 -14.16
C SER A 325 -7.23 1.19 -12.80
N PRO A 326 -6.12 1.76 -12.32
CA PRO A 326 -4.83 1.93 -13.01
C PRO A 326 -3.90 0.70 -12.91
N ALA A 327 -2.74 0.81 -13.55
CA ALA A 327 -1.77 -0.29 -13.75
C ALA A 327 -1.35 -1.04 -12.48
N TYR A 328 -1.28 -0.35 -11.34
CA TYR A 328 -0.89 -0.95 -10.06
C TYR A 328 -1.91 -1.96 -9.49
N MET A 329 -3.07 -2.15 -10.13
CA MET A 329 -3.99 -3.25 -9.81
C MET A 329 -3.52 -4.60 -10.39
N CYS A 330 -2.45 -4.59 -11.19
CA CYS A 330 -1.81 -5.76 -11.74
C CYS A 330 -0.33 -5.82 -11.31
N TYR A 331 0.24 -7.01 -11.35
CA TYR A 331 1.66 -7.24 -11.08
C TYR A 331 2.27 -8.19 -12.13
N PRO A 332 3.56 -8.03 -12.48
CA PRO A 332 4.22 -8.93 -13.42
C PRO A 332 4.43 -10.32 -12.80
N LEU A 333 4.34 -11.36 -13.61
CA LEU A 333 4.78 -12.71 -13.26
C LEU A 333 6.22 -12.90 -13.74
N THR A 334 7.09 -13.41 -12.88
CA THR A 334 8.55 -13.40 -13.13
C THR A 334 9.20 -14.78 -13.20
N VAL A 335 8.42 -15.83 -13.03
CA VAL A 335 8.89 -17.22 -13.02
C VAL A 335 8.17 -18.04 -14.09
N PRO A 336 8.82 -19.11 -14.61
CA PRO A 336 8.18 -20.03 -15.54
C PRO A 336 6.87 -20.57 -14.98
N ALA A 337 5.82 -20.55 -15.79
CA ALA A 337 4.48 -20.80 -15.33
C ALA A 337 3.65 -21.70 -16.25
N VAL A 338 2.60 -22.29 -15.67
CA VAL A 338 1.57 -23.06 -16.36
C VAL A 338 0.24 -22.32 -16.20
N ILE A 339 -0.44 -22.11 -17.32
CA ILE A 339 -1.71 -21.40 -17.43
C ILE A 339 -2.84 -22.44 -17.49
N VAL A 340 -3.82 -22.30 -16.60
CA VAL A 340 -4.97 -23.20 -16.49
C VAL A 340 -6.27 -22.41 -16.36
N PRO A 341 -7.41 -22.92 -16.85
CA PRO A 341 -8.69 -22.32 -16.55
C PRO A 341 -9.08 -22.62 -15.09
N ALA A 342 -9.67 -21.65 -14.41
CA ALA A 342 -10.15 -21.83 -13.04
C ALA A 342 -11.35 -22.78 -13.01
N GLU A 343 -11.49 -23.59 -11.95
CA GLU A 343 -12.52 -24.63 -11.79
C GLU A 343 -13.96 -24.11 -11.99
N LEU A 344 -14.20 -22.83 -11.74
CA LEU A 344 -15.53 -22.20 -11.74
C LEU A 344 -16.08 -21.84 -13.12
N VAL A 345 -15.29 -21.92 -14.21
CA VAL A 345 -15.74 -21.53 -15.55
C VAL A 345 -16.56 -22.63 -16.28
N GLY A 346 -16.58 -23.88 -15.78
CA GLY A 346 -17.45 -24.96 -16.26
C GLY A 346 -16.91 -26.35 -15.90
N PRO A 347 -17.61 -27.47 -16.18
CA PRO A 347 -17.05 -28.81 -16.05
C PRO A 347 -15.99 -29.02 -17.14
N PHE A 348 -14.75 -28.60 -16.88
CA PHE A 348 -13.63 -28.81 -17.80
C PHE A 348 -13.28 -30.28 -17.87
N THR A 349 -13.85 -30.99 -18.84
CA THR A 349 -13.35 -32.28 -19.27
C THR A 349 -12.04 -32.04 -20.03
N ASN A 350 -10.93 -32.45 -19.39
CA ASN A 350 -9.53 -32.40 -19.89
C ASN A 350 -8.83 -31.03 -19.77
N LEU A 351 -8.32 -30.74 -18.56
CA LEU A 351 -7.39 -29.65 -18.27
C LEU A 351 -5.98 -30.02 -18.76
N THR A 352 -5.61 -29.62 -19.98
CA THR A 352 -4.18 -29.50 -20.34
C THR A 352 -3.74 -28.07 -20.06
N GLY A 353 -2.88 -27.89 -19.06
CA GLY A 353 -2.23 -26.61 -18.81
C GLY A 353 -1.36 -26.19 -19.98
N LEU A 354 -1.29 -24.89 -20.26
CA LEU A 354 -0.44 -24.32 -21.30
C LEU A 354 0.84 -23.77 -20.66
N PRO A 355 2.03 -24.08 -21.17
CA PRO A 355 3.23 -23.35 -20.76
C PRO A 355 3.09 -21.86 -21.12
N ASP A 356 3.81 -21.00 -20.39
CA ASP A 356 3.84 -19.57 -20.68
C ASP A 356 4.55 -19.22 -22.00
N ASP A 357 5.37 -20.11 -22.56
CA ASP A 357 6.14 -19.95 -23.81
C ASP A 357 6.80 -18.57 -23.97
N GLY A 358 7.32 -18.03 -22.86
CA GLY A 358 7.98 -16.72 -22.82
C GLY A 358 7.04 -15.53 -23.04
N LEU A 359 5.75 -15.67 -22.74
CA LEU A 359 4.78 -14.57 -22.70
C LEU A 359 5.07 -13.60 -21.56
N LEU A 360 4.88 -12.30 -21.80
CA LEU A 360 4.95 -11.28 -20.76
C LEU A 360 3.63 -11.21 -19.99
N LEU A 361 3.47 -12.08 -18.99
CA LEU A 361 2.25 -12.20 -18.20
C LEU A 361 2.21 -11.18 -17.05
N ARG A 362 1.02 -10.62 -16.82
CA ARG A 362 0.69 -9.82 -15.63
C ARG A 362 -0.53 -10.42 -14.96
N ALA A 363 -0.51 -10.61 -13.65
CA ALA A 363 -1.69 -11.07 -12.91
C ALA A 363 -2.44 -9.89 -12.28
N LEU A 364 -3.75 -10.07 -12.11
CA LEU A 364 -4.62 -9.19 -11.35
C LEU A 364 -4.41 -9.44 -9.86
N HIS A 365 -4.38 -8.37 -9.05
CA HIS A 365 -4.47 -8.53 -7.60
C HIS A 365 -5.81 -9.20 -7.23
N PRO A 366 -5.80 -10.18 -6.30
CA PRO A 366 -7.00 -10.91 -5.93
C PRO A 366 -8.04 -9.99 -5.30
N ARG A 367 -9.32 -10.36 -5.40
CA ARG A 367 -10.43 -9.68 -4.72
C ARG A 367 -11.36 -10.70 -4.07
N PRO A 368 -12.19 -10.28 -3.08
CA PRO A 368 -13.13 -11.17 -2.43
C PRO A 368 -14.09 -11.85 -3.41
N ARG A 369 -14.24 -13.16 -3.27
CA ARG A 369 -14.89 -14.01 -4.29
C ARG A 369 -16.41 -14.13 -4.16
N GLY A 370 -17.00 -13.38 -3.23
CA GLY A 370 -18.42 -13.46 -2.86
C GLY A 370 -18.76 -14.58 -1.88
N VAL A 371 -17.76 -15.25 -1.27
CA VAL A 371 -18.03 -16.26 -0.25
C VAL A 371 -18.58 -15.63 1.04
N GLY A 372 -19.49 -16.34 1.70
CA GLY A 372 -20.22 -15.87 2.87
C GLY A 372 -21.50 -15.12 2.50
N PHE A 373 -22.45 -15.07 3.44
CA PHE A 373 -23.76 -14.43 3.24
C PHE A 373 -23.86 -13.08 3.96
N ASP A 374 -24.54 -12.11 3.36
CA ASP A 374 -24.70 -10.75 3.88
C ASP A 374 -23.34 -10.06 4.11
N GLN A 375 -22.41 -10.22 3.16
CA GLN A 375 -21.05 -9.67 3.22
C GLN A 375 -20.97 -8.27 2.61
N GLY A 376 -22.00 -7.81 1.90
CA GLY A 376 -22.14 -6.40 1.55
C GLY A 376 -21.12 -5.83 0.55
N GLY A 377 -20.35 -6.68 -0.14
CA GLY A 377 -19.43 -6.27 -1.21
C GLY A 377 -20.18 -5.64 -2.40
N SER A 378 -19.55 -4.72 -3.12
CA SER A 378 -20.16 -4.03 -4.28
C SER A 378 -20.15 -4.86 -5.57
N PHE A 379 -19.25 -5.84 -5.64
CA PHE A 379 -19.09 -6.77 -6.76
C PHE A 379 -18.63 -8.13 -6.22
N ARG A 380 -18.81 -9.16 -7.05
CA ARG A 380 -18.17 -10.47 -6.87
C ARG A 380 -17.02 -10.59 -7.86
N TRP A 381 -15.86 -11.08 -7.41
CA TRP A 381 -14.72 -11.36 -8.27
C TRP A 381 -14.55 -12.86 -8.50
N ILE A 382 -14.53 -13.29 -9.76
CA ILE A 382 -14.46 -14.70 -10.15
C ILE A 382 -13.17 -14.89 -10.95
N SER A 383 -12.25 -15.68 -10.41
CA SER A 383 -11.07 -16.12 -11.17
C SER A 383 -11.51 -16.98 -12.36
N ALA A 384 -10.94 -16.74 -13.53
CA ALA A 384 -11.28 -17.45 -14.76
C ALA A 384 -10.08 -18.15 -15.40
N ILE A 385 -8.91 -17.51 -15.39
CA ILE A 385 -7.66 -18.07 -15.90
C ILE A 385 -6.57 -17.82 -14.86
N GLU A 386 -6.04 -18.91 -14.33
CA GLU A 386 -5.06 -18.94 -13.26
C GLU A 386 -3.70 -19.32 -13.81
N VAL A 387 -2.68 -18.89 -13.09
CA VAL A 387 -1.28 -19.15 -13.42
C VAL A 387 -0.63 -19.76 -12.20
N HIS A 388 -0.05 -20.93 -12.40
CA HIS A 388 0.64 -21.72 -11.40
C HIS A 388 2.11 -21.86 -11.76
N SER A 389 2.96 -22.14 -10.78
CA SER A 389 4.38 -22.39 -11.03
C SER A 389 4.58 -23.60 -11.97
N ALA A 390 5.59 -23.55 -12.84
CA ALA A 390 5.96 -24.71 -13.64
C ALA A 390 6.67 -25.80 -12.82
N SER A 391 7.30 -25.43 -11.69
CA SER A 391 8.06 -26.36 -10.84
C SER A 391 7.20 -27.04 -9.76
N GLY A 392 5.92 -26.71 -9.67
CA GLY A 392 4.96 -27.26 -8.70
C GLY A 392 3.62 -26.53 -8.78
N ASP A 393 2.59 -27.00 -8.08
CA ASP A 393 1.21 -26.47 -8.21
C ASP A 393 0.95 -25.17 -7.42
N GLU A 394 1.97 -24.33 -7.20
CA GLU A 394 1.81 -23.08 -6.46
C GLU A 394 1.09 -22.02 -7.30
N PHE A 395 -0.02 -21.50 -6.79
CA PHE A 395 -0.73 -20.37 -7.40
C PHE A 395 0.15 -19.12 -7.42
N LEU A 396 0.36 -18.54 -8.60
CA LEU A 396 1.11 -17.29 -8.82
C LEU A 396 0.20 -16.10 -9.05
N GLY A 397 -0.95 -16.29 -9.70
CA GLY A 397 -1.88 -15.20 -9.99
C GLY A 397 -3.01 -15.56 -10.92
N THR A 398 -3.88 -14.58 -11.17
CA THR A 398 -5.02 -14.70 -12.09
C THR A 398 -4.81 -13.73 -13.25
N ILE A 399 -4.76 -14.24 -14.48
CA ILE A 399 -4.59 -13.43 -15.71
C ILE A 399 -5.90 -13.19 -16.46
N GLY A 400 -6.98 -13.86 -16.04
CA GLY A 400 -8.34 -13.65 -16.53
C GLY A 400 -9.34 -13.72 -15.38
N ALA A 401 -10.23 -12.74 -15.25
CA ALA A 401 -11.27 -12.70 -14.22
C ALA A 401 -12.60 -12.15 -14.75
N LEU A 402 -13.68 -12.49 -14.06
CA LEU A 402 -15.01 -11.93 -14.27
C LEU A 402 -15.44 -11.16 -13.01
N LEU A 403 -15.80 -9.89 -13.16
CA LEU A 403 -16.43 -9.09 -12.12
C LEU A 403 -17.93 -9.02 -12.36
N VAL A 404 -18.72 -9.31 -11.33
CA VAL A 404 -20.19 -9.17 -11.34
C VAL A 404 -20.57 -8.03 -10.42
N HIS A 405 -20.88 -6.86 -10.99
CA HIS A 405 -21.27 -5.67 -10.23
C HIS A 405 -22.76 -5.72 -9.91
N TRP A 406 -23.09 -5.86 -8.63
CA TRP A 406 -24.50 -6.00 -8.19
C TRP A 406 -24.96 -4.88 -7.27
N ARG A 407 -24.09 -3.91 -6.99
CA ARG A 407 -24.39 -2.69 -6.26
C ARG A 407 -23.75 -1.47 -6.93
N PRO A 408 -24.20 -0.25 -6.57
CA PRO A 408 -23.62 0.98 -7.11
C PRO A 408 -22.10 1.05 -6.92
N PRO A 409 -21.39 1.75 -7.81
CA PRO A 409 -21.93 2.59 -8.88
C PRO A 409 -22.13 1.89 -10.24
N TYR A 410 -21.82 0.60 -10.36
CA TYR A 410 -21.81 -0.12 -11.64
C TYR A 410 -22.83 -1.27 -11.69
N THR A 411 -23.90 -1.21 -10.89
CA THR A 411 -24.92 -2.27 -10.80
C THR A 411 -25.35 -2.77 -12.17
N GLY A 412 -25.35 -4.09 -12.37
CA GLY A 412 -25.72 -4.74 -13.62
C GLY A 412 -24.53 -5.11 -14.50
N GLY A 413 -23.39 -4.41 -14.39
CA GLY A 413 -22.25 -4.61 -15.27
C GLY A 413 -21.49 -5.92 -15.02
N LEU A 414 -21.23 -6.66 -16.10
CA LEU A 414 -20.43 -7.88 -16.11
C LEU A 414 -19.11 -7.64 -16.86
N TRP A 415 -17.97 -7.72 -16.16
CA TRP A 415 -16.68 -7.36 -16.76
C TRP A 415 -15.75 -8.58 -16.86
N ALA A 416 -15.57 -9.08 -18.08
CA ALA A 416 -14.56 -10.08 -18.42
C ALA A 416 -13.22 -9.38 -18.72
N LEU A 417 -12.25 -9.60 -17.84
CA LEU A 417 -10.99 -8.87 -17.80
C LEU A 417 -9.82 -9.82 -18.02
N LEU A 418 -9.03 -9.62 -19.06
CA LEU A 418 -7.87 -10.43 -19.42
C LEU A 418 -6.62 -9.55 -19.57
N THR A 419 -5.52 -9.97 -18.96
CA THR A 419 -4.25 -9.24 -18.97
C THR A 419 -3.32 -9.54 -20.16
N PRO A 420 -3.33 -10.72 -20.81
CA PRO A 420 -2.46 -10.96 -21.97
C PRO A 420 -2.76 -10.00 -23.12
N ALA A 421 -1.71 -9.42 -23.71
CA ALA A 421 -1.80 -8.43 -24.80
C ALA A 421 -1.25 -8.95 -26.13
N GLU A 422 -0.68 -10.15 -26.17
CA GLU A 422 -0.04 -10.72 -27.36
C GLU A 422 -1.03 -11.64 -28.10
N SER A 423 -1.22 -11.46 -29.40
CA SER A 423 -2.15 -12.27 -30.21
C SER A 423 -1.87 -13.77 -30.14
N ARG A 424 -0.58 -14.16 -30.09
CA ARG A 424 -0.15 -15.57 -30.01
C ARG A 424 -0.76 -16.33 -28.83
N PHE A 425 -1.06 -15.67 -27.71
CA PHE A 425 -1.76 -16.30 -26.57
C PHE A 425 -3.16 -16.78 -26.98
N TYR A 426 -3.87 -16.00 -27.79
CA TYR A 426 -5.24 -16.24 -28.24
C TYR A 426 -5.32 -17.16 -29.48
N GLU A 427 -4.19 -17.53 -30.08
CA GLU A 427 -4.14 -18.51 -31.16
C GLU A 427 -4.42 -19.94 -30.65
N SER A 428 -4.14 -20.21 -29.39
CA SER A 428 -4.40 -21.51 -28.75
C SER A 428 -5.89 -21.88 -28.75
N VAL A 429 -6.22 -23.07 -29.28
CA VAL A 429 -7.59 -23.61 -29.28
C VAL A 429 -8.21 -23.67 -27.88
N HIS A 430 -7.39 -23.92 -26.85
CA HIS A 430 -7.83 -23.96 -25.46
C HIS A 430 -8.22 -22.57 -24.98
N VAL A 431 -7.39 -21.55 -25.23
CA VAL A 431 -7.69 -20.16 -24.86
C VAL A 431 -8.94 -19.65 -25.58
N ARG A 432 -9.10 -19.97 -26.87
CA ARG A 432 -10.32 -19.66 -27.62
C ARG A 432 -11.56 -20.26 -26.94
N SER A 433 -11.48 -21.52 -26.52
CA SER A 433 -12.57 -22.18 -25.78
C SER A 433 -12.87 -21.49 -24.44
N TRP A 434 -11.86 -21.12 -23.67
CA TRP A 434 -12.04 -20.44 -22.38
C TRP A 434 -12.69 -19.06 -22.55
N VAL A 435 -12.27 -18.31 -23.57
CA VAL A 435 -12.84 -17.00 -23.89
C VAL A 435 -14.29 -17.09 -24.36
N SER A 436 -14.62 -18.09 -25.20
CA SER A 436 -16.00 -18.37 -25.63
C SER A 436 -16.91 -18.62 -24.42
N GLN A 437 -16.47 -19.48 -23.49
CA GLN A 437 -17.23 -19.81 -22.28
C GLN A 437 -17.42 -18.59 -21.36
N LEU A 438 -16.42 -17.70 -21.28
CA LEU A 438 -16.57 -16.44 -20.54
C LEU A 438 -17.64 -15.53 -21.16
N LEU A 439 -17.65 -15.39 -22.48
CA LEU A 439 -18.66 -14.60 -23.19
C LEU A 439 -20.07 -15.19 -23.07
N GLU A 440 -20.20 -16.52 -23.12
CA GLU A 440 -21.47 -17.21 -22.88
C GLU A 440 -22.00 -16.92 -21.48
N ARG A 441 -21.13 -16.92 -20.46
CA ARG A 441 -21.51 -16.56 -19.08
C ARG A 441 -21.92 -15.10 -18.96
N VAL A 442 -21.19 -14.17 -19.59
CA VAL A 442 -21.54 -12.75 -19.63
C VAL A 442 -22.92 -12.57 -20.26
N LYS A 443 -23.14 -13.13 -21.47
CA LYS A 443 -24.42 -13.04 -22.18
C LYS A 443 -25.59 -13.62 -21.39
N ARG A 444 -25.37 -14.77 -20.73
CA ARG A 444 -26.39 -15.42 -19.90
C ARG A 444 -26.75 -14.57 -18.68
N GLY A 445 -25.79 -13.89 -18.07
CA GLY A 445 -26.03 -12.92 -17.00
C GLY A 445 -26.51 -13.47 -15.65
N VAL A 446 -26.56 -14.78 -15.47
CA VAL A 446 -27.05 -15.42 -14.24
C VAL A 446 -25.89 -15.84 -13.34
N PHE A 447 -25.84 -15.29 -12.13
CA PHE A 447 -24.75 -15.51 -11.17
C PHE A 447 -25.23 -15.58 -9.73
N LEU A 448 -24.47 -16.29 -8.89
CA LEU A 448 -24.43 -16.00 -7.47
C LEU A 448 -23.57 -14.74 -7.24
N VAL A 449 -23.97 -13.82 -6.37
CA VAL A 449 -23.15 -12.65 -6.00
C VAL A 449 -22.62 -12.73 -4.58
N GLU A 450 -23.32 -13.47 -3.73
CA GLU A 450 -22.86 -13.88 -2.42
C GLU A 450 -23.53 -15.21 -2.02
N GLY A 451 -22.87 -15.99 -1.15
CA GLY A 451 -23.34 -17.32 -0.80
C GLY A 451 -22.48 -18.02 0.25
N GLY A 452 -23.15 -18.66 1.21
CA GLY A 452 -22.51 -19.40 2.31
C GLY A 452 -23.08 -19.01 3.67
N ALA A 453 -22.28 -19.13 4.72
CA ALA A 453 -22.67 -18.71 6.06
C ALA A 453 -22.36 -17.22 6.29
N ASP A 454 -23.10 -16.61 7.23
CA ASP A 454 -22.90 -15.22 7.64
C ASP A 454 -21.57 -14.97 8.39
N ARG A 455 -20.91 -16.06 8.82
CA ARG A 455 -19.61 -16.07 9.52
C ARG A 455 -18.77 -17.26 9.09
N PHE A 456 -17.45 -17.08 9.09
CA PHE A 456 -16.46 -18.11 8.75
C PHE A 456 -15.95 -18.92 9.95
N ALA A 457 -16.33 -18.54 11.17
CA ALA A 457 -15.97 -19.26 12.37
C ALA A 457 -17.01 -19.09 13.48
N GLY A 458 -17.02 -20.04 14.40
CA GLY A 458 -17.83 -20.06 15.61
C GLY A 458 -17.20 -20.93 16.68
N PHE A 459 -17.80 -20.97 17.87
CA PHE A 459 -17.34 -21.85 18.94
C PHE A 459 -18.09 -23.18 18.94
N ALA A 460 -17.35 -24.28 19.02
CA ALA A 460 -17.90 -25.58 19.31
C ALA A 460 -18.62 -25.58 20.67
N ARG A 461 -19.70 -26.36 20.76
CA ARG A 461 -20.56 -26.39 21.94
C ARG A 461 -19.76 -26.92 23.14
N THR A 462 -19.80 -26.16 24.23
CA THR A 462 -19.26 -26.60 25.53
C THR A 462 -20.42 -26.74 26.52
N ASN A 463 -20.22 -27.42 27.64
CA ASN A 463 -21.26 -27.61 28.67
C ASN A 463 -21.80 -26.28 29.26
N GLN A 464 -21.19 -25.14 28.91
CA GLN A 464 -21.53 -23.79 29.39
C GLN A 464 -22.03 -22.82 28.31
N SER A 465 -22.07 -23.18 27.02
CA SER A 465 -22.49 -22.25 25.95
C SER A 465 -24.01 -22.27 25.73
N SER A 466 -24.62 -21.08 25.75
CA SER A 466 -26.03 -20.86 25.40
C SER A 466 -26.37 -21.38 23.99
N LEU A 467 -27.64 -21.74 23.78
CA LEU A 467 -28.19 -22.29 22.53
C LEU A 467 -27.91 -21.47 21.25
N ALA A 468 -27.55 -20.18 21.37
CA ALA A 468 -27.33 -19.27 20.25
C ALA A 468 -26.01 -19.49 19.48
N ALA A 469 -25.04 -20.23 20.03
CA ALA A 469 -23.72 -20.42 19.42
C ALA A 469 -23.67 -21.47 18.29
N SER A 470 -24.76 -22.23 18.06
CA SER A 470 -24.81 -23.30 17.06
C SER A 470 -25.82 -23.07 15.93
N GLU A 471 -26.36 -21.86 15.82
CA GLU A 471 -27.22 -21.44 14.71
C GLU A 471 -26.44 -20.49 13.81
N HIS A 472 -26.26 -20.90 12.55
CA HIS A 472 -25.68 -20.07 11.50
C HIS A 472 -26.77 -19.66 10.53
N ARG A 473 -26.76 -18.40 10.14
CA ARG A 473 -27.58 -17.95 9.02
C ARG A 473 -26.82 -18.27 7.74
N VAL A 474 -27.40 -19.14 6.94
CA VAL A 474 -26.83 -19.55 5.65
C VAL A 474 -27.74 -19.03 4.56
N GLY A 475 -27.18 -18.38 3.57
CA GLY A 475 -27.95 -17.79 2.49
C GLY A 475 -27.14 -17.65 1.22
N ALA A 476 -27.83 -17.30 0.15
CA ALA A 476 -27.23 -16.88 -1.09
C ALA A 476 -28.12 -15.90 -1.83
N THR A 477 -27.48 -15.05 -2.62
CA THR A 477 -28.13 -14.07 -3.48
C THR A 477 -27.75 -14.39 -4.92
N ALA A 478 -28.76 -14.64 -5.75
CA ALA A 478 -28.63 -14.83 -7.19
C ALA A 478 -29.14 -13.59 -7.93
N VAL A 479 -28.47 -13.24 -9.03
CA VAL A 479 -28.86 -12.14 -9.92
C VAL A 479 -29.04 -12.66 -11.34
N ASN A 480 -29.91 -12.01 -12.09
CA ASN A 480 -30.01 -12.18 -13.54
C ASN A 480 -29.85 -10.81 -14.21
N PHE A 481 -28.70 -10.57 -14.83
CA PHE A 481 -28.41 -9.40 -15.63
C PHE A 481 -28.50 -9.66 -17.14
N GLY A 482 -28.94 -10.86 -17.54
CA GLY A 482 -29.28 -11.14 -18.94
C GLY A 482 -30.60 -10.47 -19.37
N LYS A 483 -30.92 -10.54 -20.66
CA LYS A 483 -32.18 -9.97 -21.21
C LYS A 483 -33.38 -10.88 -21.07
N GLU A 484 -33.16 -12.16 -20.78
CA GLU A 484 -34.19 -13.18 -20.74
C GLU A 484 -34.44 -13.66 -19.30
N PRO A 485 -35.67 -14.06 -18.96
CA PRO A 485 -35.92 -14.75 -17.70
C PRO A 485 -35.14 -16.06 -17.66
N ALA A 486 -34.46 -16.32 -16.55
CA ALA A 486 -33.80 -17.59 -16.29
C ALA A 486 -34.79 -18.54 -15.63
N GLU A 487 -35.28 -19.52 -16.40
CA GLU A 487 -36.24 -20.52 -15.95
C GLU A 487 -35.53 -21.76 -15.37
N ALA A 488 -36.27 -22.57 -14.62
CA ALA A 488 -35.79 -23.83 -14.04
C ALA A 488 -34.49 -23.69 -13.23
N LEU A 489 -34.33 -22.56 -12.51
CA LEU A 489 -33.24 -22.39 -11.58
C LEU A 489 -33.51 -23.17 -10.31
N GLU A 490 -32.47 -23.84 -9.81
CA GLU A 490 -32.46 -24.44 -8.48
C GLU A 490 -31.30 -23.86 -7.68
N LEU A 491 -31.60 -23.26 -6.53
CA LEU A 491 -30.60 -22.87 -5.55
C LEU A 491 -30.51 -23.94 -4.47
N GLU A 492 -29.33 -24.51 -4.28
CA GLU A 492 -29.01 -25.47 -3.22
C GLU A 492 -28.09 -24.80 -2.19
N LEU A 493 -28.49 -24.83 -0.92
CA LEU A 493 -27.64 -24.47 0.21
C LEU A 493 -27.36 -25.71 1.05
N LEU A 494 -26.08 -25.98 1.30
CA LEU A 494 -25.62 -27.10 2.11
C LEU A 494 -24.58 -26.64 3.12
N VAL A 495 -24.68 -27.15 4.34
CA VAL A 495 -23.58 -27.15 5.31
C VAL A 495 -23.34 -28.60 5.71
N GLU A 496 -22.12 -29.07 5.48
CA GLU A 496 -21.74 -30.47 5.75
C GLU A 496 -20.46 -30.57 6.56
N SER A 497 -20.35 -31.64 7.35
CA SER A 497 -19.09 -32.01 8.01
C SER A 497 -18.31 -32.95 7.09
N PRO A 498 -17.04 -32.66 6.74
CA PRO A 498 -16.18 -33.56 5.97
C PRO A 498 -16.00 -34.94 6.62
N ALA A 499 -16.16 -35.04 7.94
CA ALA A 499 -15.99 -36.27 8.72
C ALA A 499 -17.22 -37.20 8.71
N ALA A 500 -18.36 -36.77 8.16
CA ALA A 500 -19.61 -37.54 8.15
C ALA A 500 -19.62 -38.64 7.07
N THR A 501 -18.68 -39.60 7.14
CA THR A 501 -18.64 -40.77 6.24
C THR A 501 -19.73 -41.81 6.51
N LYS A 502 -20.61 -41.61 7.51
CA LYS A 502 -21.78 -42.45 7.75
C LYS A 502 -23.00 -41.61 8.19
N GLY A 503 -23.83 -41.21 7.22
CA GLY A 503 -25.25 -40.90 7.42
C GLY A 503 -25.61 -39.56 8.08
N GLY A 504 -24.68 -38.59 8.14
CA GLY A 504 -24.90 -37.30 8.81
C GLY A 504 -24.58 -36.06 7.95
N SER A 505 -24.69 -36.13 6.61
CA SER A 505 -24.68 -34.91 5.79
C SER A 505 -25.94 -34.11 6.09
N GLY A 506 -25.82 -32.79 6.27
CA GLY A 506 -27.00 -31.93 6.34
C GLY A 506 -27.84 -32.14 5.07
N MET A 507 -29.16 -32.30 5.19
CA MET A 507 -29.98 -32.32 3.97
C MET A 507 -29.88 -30.96 3.29
N PRO A 508 -29.52 -30.90 1.99
CA PRO A 508 -29.47 -29.64 1.28
C PRO A 508 -30.84 -28.97 1.29
N ARG A 509 -30.87 -27.65 1.46
CA ARG A 509 -32.08 -26.84 1.27
C ARG A 509 -32.12 -26.39 -0.17
N THR A 510 -33.19 -26.74 -0.87
CA THR A 510 -33.36 -26.43 -2.29
C THR A 510 -34.54 -25.50 -2.50
N TRP A 511 -34.40 -24.56 -3.43
CA TRP A 511 -35.48 -23.72 -3.92
C TRP A 511 -35.47 -23.72 -5.43
N GLN A 512 -36.61 -24.04 -6.03
CA GLN A 512 -36.83 -23.88 -7.46
C GLN A 512 -37.53 -22.54 -7.72
N PHE A 513 -37.07 -21.83 -8.74
CA PHE A 513 -37.60 -20.52 -9.07
C PHE A 513 -37.29 -20.13 -10.53
N THR A 514 -38.02 -19.13 -11.02
CA THR A 514 -37.68 -18.39 -12.22
C THR A 514 -37.15 -17.03 -11.79
N LEU A 515 -36.06 -16.57 -12.39
CA LEU A 515 -35.46 -15.26 -12.10
C LEU A 515 -35.64 -14.33 -13.32
N PRO A 516 -36.53 -13.33 -13.26
CA PRO A 516 -36.71 -12.37 -14.35
C PRO A 516 -35.43 -11.62 -14.70
N ALA A 517 -35.33 -11.14 -15.94
CA ALA A 517 -34.25 -10.26 -16.38
C ALA A 517 -34.17 -9.00 -15.49
N GLY A 518 -32.96 -8.61 -15.09
CA GLY A 518 -32.69 -7.50 -14.17
C GLY A 518 -33.05 -7.76 -12.70
N ALA A 519 -33.55 -8.96 -12.35
CA ALA A 519 -34.00 -9.25 -11.00
C ALA A 519 -32.90 -9.85 -10.11
N THR A 520 -33.11 -9.73 -8.80
CA THR A 520 -32.29 -10.34 -7.75
C THR A 520 -33.19 -11.22 -6.88
N MET A 521 -32.68 -12.38 -6.48
CA MET A 521 -33.36 -13.26 -5.53
C MET A 521 -32.39 -13.66 -4.41
N THR A 522 -32.82 -13.47 -3.17
CA THR A 522 -32.12 -13.96 -1.98
C THR A 522 -32.92 -15.07 -1.33
N LYS A 523 -32.24 -16.14 -0.94
CA LYS A 523 -32.79 -17.19 -0.06
C LYS A 523 -31.85 -17.39 1.12
N GLU A 524 -32.44 -17.61 2.28
CA GLU A 524 -31.72 -17.90 3.50
C GLU A 524 -32.46 -18.96 4.31
N CYS A 525 -31.72 -19.65 5.15
CA CYS A 525 -32.25 -20.54 6.16
C CYS A 525 -31.39 -20.51 7.42
N GLN A 526 -31.98 -20.91 8.54
CA GLN A 526 -31.23 -21.17 9.76
C GLN A 526 -30.72 -22.61 9.71
N VAL A 527 -29.40 -22.76 9.83
CA VAL A 527 -28.76 -24.06 9.93
C VAL A 527 -28.31 -24.26 11.36
N ARG A 528 -28.90 -25.27 12.02
CA ARG A 528 -28.50 -25.69 13.34
C ARG A 528 -27.50 -26.82 13.24
N ILE A 529 -26.30 -26.60 13.76
CA ILE A 529 -25.27 -27.64 13.84
C ILE A 529 -25.52 -28.43 15.12
N SER A 530 -26.09 -29.63 14.98
CA SER A 530 -26.53 -30.46 16.13
C SER A 530 -25.37 -30.93 17.02
N HIS A 531 -24.20 -31.18 16.41
CA HIS A 531 -22.96 -31.61 17.07
C HIS A 531 -21.76 -30.90 16.45
N PRO A 532 -21.47 -29.65 16.81
CA PRO A 532 -20.25 -28.99 16.36
C PRO A 532 -19.08 -29.61 17.12
N GLU A 533 -18.57 -30.74 16.61
CA GLU A 533 -17.25 -31.22 16.98
C GLU A 533 -16.20 -30.23 16.45
N GLN A 534 -15.03 -30.20 17.07
CA GLN A 534 -13.94 -29.35 16.60
C GLN A 534 -13.55 -29.73 15.17
N GLY A 535 -13.43 -28.75 14.28
CA GLY A 535 -13.08 -28.98 12.89
C GLY A 535 -13.67 -27.94 11.93
N ALA A 536 -13.47 -28.16 10.63
CA ALA A 536 -14.05 -27.33 9.58
C ALA A 536 -15.35 -27.98 9.07
N LEU A 537 -16.43 -27.20 9.02
CA LEU A 537 -17.61 -27.52 8.22
C LEU A 537 -17.48 -26.85 6.86
N LYS A 538 -18.08 -27.41 5.83
CA LYS A 538 -18.09 -26.85 4.49
C LYS A 538 -19.46 -26.25 4.19
N ALA A 539 -19.51 -24.95 3.95
CA ALA A 539 -20.71 -24.24 3.52
C ALA A 539 -20.66 -24.05 2.01
N ARG A 540 -21.73 -24.47 1.33
CA ARG A 540 -21.83 -24.49 -0.13
C ARG A 540 -23.14 -23.88 -0.58
N ALA A 541 -23.05 -22.98 -1.55
CA ALA A 541 -24.17 -22.49 -2.33
C ALA A 541 -23.97 -22.91 -3.80
N LEU A 542 -24.93 -23.65 -4.36
CA LEU A 542 -24.94 -24.06 -5.76
C LEU A 542 -26.15 -23.43 -6.45
N LEU A 543 -25.92 -22.81 -7.59
CA LEU A 543 -26.96 -22.39 -8.50
C LEU A 543 -26.94 -23.34 -9.69
N LYS A 544 -28.03 -24.06 -9.91
CA LYS A 544 -28.21 -24.96 -11.06
C LYS A 544 -29.15 -24.34 -12.07
N LEU A 545 -28.84 -24.55 -13.34
CA LEU A 545 -29.68 -24.20 -14.49
C LEU A 545 -29.84 -25.47 -15.32
N ASN A 546 -31.05 -26.01 -15.42
CA ASN A 546 -31.34 -27.26 -16.13
C ASN A 546 -30.38 -28.42 -15.78
N PRO A 547 -30.71 -29.20 -14.75
CA PRO A 547 -29.83 -29.90 -13.77
C PRO A 547 -28.35 -29.53 -13.58
N GLU A 548 -27.72 -28.76 -14.46
CA GLU A 548 -26.29 -28.50 -14.46
C GLU A 548 -25.92 -27.39 -13.47
N CYS A 549 -24.79 -27.55 -12.79
CA CYS A 549 -24.25 -26.52 -11.91
C CYS A 549 -23.78 -25.33 -12.74
N SER A 550 -24.52 -24.22 -12.64
CA SER A 550 -24.24 -22.96 -13.34
C SER A 550 -23.23 -22.09 -12.59
N ASP A 551 -23.28 -22.11 -11.25
CA ASP A 551 -22.43 -21.30 -10.39
C ASP A 551 -22.31 -21.91 -8.99
N ARG A 552 -21.21 -21.62 -8.28
CA ARG A 552 -20.92 -22.18 -6.97
C ARG A 552 -20.13 -21.21 -6.10
N LEU A 553 -20.44 -21.19 -4.80
CA LEU A 553 -19.65 -20.55 -3.76
C LEU A 553 -19.44 -21.54 -2.62
N GLU A 554 -18.20 -21.66 -2.15
CA GLU A 554 -17.84 -22.60 -1.10
C GLU A 554 -16.78 -21.99 -0.17
N HIS A 555 -16.94 -22.23 1.12
CA HIS A 555 -15.96 -21.86 2.14
C HIS A 555 -16.09 -22.75 3.38
N ASP A 556 -15.05 -22.71 4.20
CA ASP A 556 -15.07 -23.39 5.50
C ASP A 556 -15.75 -22.53 6.57
N ILE A 557 -16.35 -23.20 7.55
CA ILE A 557 -16.75 -22.65 8.84
C ILE A 557 -15.91 -23.36 9.91
N LEU A 558 -14.98 -22.64 10.53
CA LEU A 558 -14.14 -23.20 11.58
C LEU A 558 -14.91 -23.24 12.91
N MET A 559 -15.15 -24.44 13.43
CA MET A 559 -15.71 -24.65 14.76
C MET A 559 -14.57 -24.75 15.78
N LEU A 560 -14.27 -23.62 16.39
CA LEU A 560 -13.17 -23.46 17.34
C LEU A 560 -13.53 -24.02 18.71
N LYS A 561 -12.59 -24.71 19.33
CA LYS A 561 -12.73 -25.18 20.70
C LYS A 561 -11.50 -24.73 21.48
N PRO A 562 -11.66 -24.04 22.62
CA PRO A 562 -10.53 -23.76 23.50
C PRO A 562 -9.77 -25.03 23.85
N LYS A 563 -8.44 -24.94 23.86
CA LYS A 563 -7.59 -26.06 24.27
C LYS A 563 -7.87 -26.38 25.73
N LYS A 564 -7.85 -27.67 26.07
CA LYS A 564 -7.93 -28.10 27.47
C LYS A 564 -6.74 -27.59 28.28
N GLU A 565 -5.57 -27.57 27.65
CA GLU A 565 -4.30 -27.14 28.23
C GLU A 565 -3.64 -26.15 27.25
N PRO A 566 -4.08 -24.89 27.22
CA PRO A 566 -3.47 -23.86 26.38
C PRO A 566 -2.01 -23.63 26.80
N ARG A 567 -1.12 -23.40 25.82
CA ARG A 567 0.30 -23.11 26.03
C ARG A 567 0.61 -21.67 25.63
N PHE A 568 0.40 -20.77 26.58
CA PHE A 568 0.71 -19.36 26.43
C PHE A 568 2.22 -19.11 26.36
N ILE A 569 2.60 -18.02 25.69
CA ILE A 569 3.96 -17.51 25.72
C ILE A 569 4.10 -16.63 26.96
N GLU A 570 5.09 -16.92 27.79
CA GLU A 570 5.37 -16.20 29.02
C GLU A 570 6.52 -15.20 28.80
N ALA A 571 6.35 -13.98 29.31
CA ALA A 571 7.43 -13.00 29.42
C ALA A 571 8.10 -13.13 30.79
N ARG A 572 9.32 -13.66 30.83
CA ARG A 572 10.12 -13.78 32.06
C ARG A 572 11.62 -13.81 31.76
N ASP A 573 12.43 -13.45 32.75
CA ASP A 573 13.88 -13.46 32.67
C ASP A 573 14.44 -12.65 31.47
N GLY A 574 13.73 -11.58 31.09
CA GLY A 574 14.12 -10.72 29.97
C GLY A 574 13.95 -11.38 28.60
N GLY A 575 13.06 -12.37 28.48
CA GLY A 575 12.78 -13.07 27.22
C GLY A 575 11.39 -13.70 27.16
N PHE A 576 11.08 -14.34 26.02
CA PHE A 576 9.88 -15.15 25.87
C PHE A 576 10.14 -16.63 26.04
N TRP A 577 9.15 -17.33 26.59
CA TRP A 577 9.21 -18.75 26.88
C TRP A 577 7.91 -19.46 26.44
N LEU A 578 8.05 -20.61 25.79
CA LEU A 578 6.95 -21.51 25.48
C LEU A 578 7.13 -22.80 26.29
N GLY A 579 6.61 -22.81 27.52
CA GLY A 579 7.02 -23.77 28.55
C GLY A 579 8.48 -23.53 28.96
N ASP A 580 9.32 -24.56 28.93
CA ASP A 580 10.74 -24.45 29.30
C ASP A 580 11.65 -24.07 28.13
N GLN A 581 11.09 -23.82 26.95
CA GLN A 581 11.87 -23.50 25.74
C GLN A 581 11.87 -21.99 25.49
N PRO A 582 13.05 -21.37 25.28
CA PRO A 582 13.13 -20.00 24.80
C PRO A 582 12.40 -19.85 23.46
N TRP A 583 11.71 -18.73 23.30
CA TRP A 583 10.98 -18.41 22.08
C TRP A 583 11.34 -17.00 21.61
N LYS A 584 11.26 -16.76 20.29
CA LYS A 584 11.44 -15.44 19.69
C LYS A 584 10.36 -15.19 18.64
N ALA A 585 9.83 -13.98 18.61
CA ALA A 585 8.88 -13.58 17.59
C ALA A 585 9.63 -13.24 16.30
N HIS A 586 9.38 -13.97 15.23
CA HIS A 586 9.90 -13.69 13.90
C HIS A 586 8.71 -13.55 12.96
N GLY A 587 8.28 -12.32 12.75
CA GLY A 587 6.99 -12.08 12.12
C GLY A 587 6.93 -10.90 11.17
N VAL A 588 5.71 -10.65 10.71
CA VAL A 588 5.37 -9.57 9.78
C VAL A 588 4.04 -8.95 10.18
N ASN A 589 3.90 -7.65 9.97
CA ASN A 589 2.63 -6.95 10.04
C ASN A 589 1.75 -7.34 8.84
N TYR A 590 0.52 -7.79 9.13
CA TYR A 590 -0.34 -8.47 8.18
C TYR A 590 -1.61 -7.68 7.85
N MET A 591 -1.82 -7.44 6.55
CA MET A 591 -3.12 -7.30 5.91
C MET A 591 -3.14 -8.16 4.63
N PRO A 592 -4.32 -8.56 4.13
CA PRO A 592 -4.41 -9.50 3.04
C PRO A 592 -3.97 -8.92 1.70
N SER A 593 -3.47 -9.80 0.82
CA SER A 593 -3.08 -9.48 -0.56
C SER A 593 -4.23 -8.93 -1.41
N SER A 594 -5.49 -9.19 -1.02
CA SER A 594 -6.69 -8.61 -1.64
C SER A 594 -6.83 -7.10 -1.45
N GLY A 595 -6.11 -6.53 -0.48
CA GLY A 595 -6.11 -5.10 -0.19
C GLY A 595 -5.16 -4.26 -1.05
N ILE A 596 -4.26 -4.89 -1.81
CA ILE A 596 -3.28 -4.16 -2.63
C ILE A 596 -3.98 -3.46 -3.81
N GLY A 597 -3.59 -2.19 -4.05
CA GLY A 597 -4.23 -1.33 -5.04
C GLY A 597 -5.65 -0.85 -4.69
N VAL A 598 -6.15 -1.18 -3.48
CA VAL A 598 -7.46 -0.73 -2.98
C VAL A 598 -7.36 0.68 -2.39
N THR A 599 -8.40 1.49 -2.60
CA THR A 599 -8.54 2.83 -2.02
C THR A 599 -9.57 2.84 -0.90
N GLY A 600 -9.33 3.69 0.11
CA GLY A 600 -10.27 3.90 1.21
C GLY A 600 -10.10 2.91 2.35
N ASP A 601 -11.09 2.92 3.24
CA ASP A 601 -11.04 2.28 4.56
C ASP A 601 -11.08 0.74 4.50
N THR A 602 -11.51 0.13 3.41
CA THR A 602 -11.61 -1.34 3.31
C THR A 602 -10.27 -2.06 3.39
N PHE A 603 -9.18 -1.40 2.99
CA PHE A 603 -7.82 -1.92 3.16
C PHE A 603 -7.48 -2.08 4.65
N GLU A 604 -7.64 -1.00 5.40
CA GLU A 604 -7.36 -1.00 6.84
C GLU A 604 -8.35 -1.91 7.58
N HIS A 605 -9.63 -1.85 7.24
CA HIS A 605 -10.66 -2.63 7.91
C HIS A 605 -10.94 -3.96 7.18
N TRP A 606 -9.88 -4.68 6.83
CA TRP A 606 -9.96 -5.94 6.09
C TRP A 606 -10.71 -7.08 6.83
N LEU A 607 -10.89 -6.96 8.15
CA LEU A 607 -11.75 -7.84 8.95
C LEU A 607 -13.25 -7.49 8.85
N ASP A 608 -13.63 -6.37 8.23
CA ASP A 608 -15.02 -6.06 7.94
C ASP A 608 -15.59 -6.96 6.83
N ARG A 609 -16.90 -6.89 6.67
CA ARG A 609 -17.63 -7.57 5.60
C ARG A 609 -17.23 -7.03 4.24
N GLY A 610 -17.13 -7.92 3.26
CA GLY A 610 -16.86 -7.57 1.87
C GLY A 610 -15.39 -7.34 1.54
N ALA A 611 -14.49 -7.29 2.54
CA ALA A 611 -13.04 -7.24 2.36
C ALA A 611 -12.35 -8.58 2.68
N TYR A 612 -12.90 -9.34 3.62
CA TYR A 612 -12.36 -10.62 4.08
C TYR A 612 -12.70 -11.78 3.12
N ASP A 613 -11.69 -12.53 2.69
CA ASP A 613 -11.85 -13.80 1.96
C ASP A 613 -10.94 -14.88 2.58
N PRO A 614 -11.50 -15.96 3.15
CA PRO A 614 -10.71 -16.95 3.88
C PRO A 614 -9.64 -17.67 3.03
N MET A 615 -9.84 -17.86 1.72
CA MET A 615 -8.81 -18.54 0.90
C MET A 615 -7.66 -17.60 0.53
N VAL A 616 -7.93 -16.32 0.33
CA VAL A 616 -6.86 -15.33 0.13
C VAL A 616 -5.97 -15.31 1.36
N ILE A 617 -6.60 -15.25 2.55
CA ILE A 617 -5.91 -15.23 3.83
C ILE A 617 -5.14 -16.54 4.08
N GLN A 618 -5.74 -17.69 3.78
CA GLN A 618 -5.06 -18.97 3.89
C GLN A 618 -3.76 -19.00 3.07
N ARG A 619 -3.83 -18.65 1.79
CA ARG A 619 -2.67 -18.62 0.89
C ARG A 619 -1.62 -17.64 1.39
N ASP A 620 -2.06 -16.48 1.88
CA ASP A 620 -1.15 -15.46 2.40
C ASP A 620 -0.37 -15.97 3.63
N LEU A 621 -1.07 -16.59 4.58
CA LEU A 621 -0.47 -17.16 5.80
C LEU A 621 0.44 -18.35 5.49
N GLU A 622 0.09 -19.18 4.51
CA GLU A 622 0.96 -20.26 4.02
C GLU A 622 2.27 -19.72 3.46
N ARG A 623 2.23 -18.65 2.66
CA ARG A 623 3.44 -17.97 2.15
C ARG A 623 4.28 -17.38 3.28
N ILE A 624 3.66 -16.75 4.28
CA ILE A 624 4.33 -16.26 5.49
C ILE A 624 5.04 -17.41 6.21
N LYS A 625 4.35 -18.54 6.39
CA LYS A 625 4.92 -19.73 7.02
C LYS A 625 6.08 -20.30 6.22
N HIS A 626 5.93 -20.41 4.90
CA HIS A 626 6.97 -20.89 3.99
C HIS A 626 8.19 -19.97 3.95
N MET A 627 8.05 -18.69 4.26
CA MET A 627 9.17 -17.76 4.43
C MET A 627 10.04 -18.06 5.67
N GLY A 628 9.54 -18.88 6.60
CA GLY A 628 10.20 -19.17 7.88
C GLY A 628 9.81 -18.23 9.01
N LEU A 629 8.72 -17.47 8.84
CA LEU A 629 8.13 -16.67 9.91
C LEU A 629 7.27 -17.55 10.83
N ASN A 630 7.25 -17.22 12.12
CA ASN A 630 6.50 -17.94 13.16
C ASN A 630 5.41 -17.09 13.82
N ALA A 631 5.29 -15.82 13.43
CA ALA A 631 4.31 -14.90 13.99
C ALA A 631 3.80 -13.88 12.96
N VAL A 632 2.63 -13.31 13.23
CA VAL A 632 2.07 -12.16 12.51
C VAL A 632 1.60 -11.11 13.51
N SER A 633 1.68 -9.83 13.14
CA SER A 633 0.99 -8.76 13.87
C SER A 633 -0.22 -8.33 13.06
N ALA A 634 -1.39 -8.33 13.69
CA ALA A 634 -2.67 -7.98 13.07
C ALA A 634 -3.47 -7.11 14.04
N PHE A 635 -4.49 -6.45 13.54
CA PHE A 635 -5.32 -5.56 14.35
C PHE A 635 -6.79 -5.80 14.10
N ILE A 636 -7.60 -5.57 15.14
CA ILE A 636 -9.05 -5.59 15.08
C ILE A 636 -9.61 -4.26 15.58
N TYR A 637 -10.53 -3.71 14.80
CA TYR A 637 -11.41 -2.64 15.27
C TYR A 637 -12.67 -3.22 15.89
N HIS A 638 -13.12 -2.64 17.00
CA HIS A 638 -14.39 -3.02 17.66
C HIS A 638 -15.57 -3.06 16.69
N ARG A 639 -15.62 -2.16 15.70
CA ARG A 639 -16.64 -2.15 14.63
C ARG A 639 -16.72 -3.47 13.83
N SER A 640 -15.60 -4.18 13.73
CA SER A 640 -15.46 -5.45 13.01
C SER A 640 -15.79 -6.67 13.89
N LEU A 641 -15.93 -6.49 15.21
CA LEU A 641 -16.10 -7.59 16.19
C LEU A 641 -17.27 -8.50 15.83
N ARG A 642 -18.44 -7.91 15.52
CA ARG A 642 -19.66 -8.65 15.23
C ARG A 642 -19.62 -9.43 13.91
N ARG A 643 -18.58 -9.24 13.08
CA ARG A 643 -18.40 -9.99 11.83
C ARG A 643 -17.82 -11.37 12.09
N GLY A 644 -17.10 -11.56 13.20
CA GLY A 644 -16.53 -12.86 13.59
C GLY A 644 -15.33 -13.34 12.77
N HIS A 645 -14.83 -12.52 11.83
CA HIS A 645 -13.72 -12.89 10.94
C HIS A 645 -12.38 -13.06 11.66
N LEU A 646 -12.17 -12.37 12.79
CA LEU A 646 -10.99 -12.58 13.62
C LEU A 646 -10.86 -14.03 14.09
N LEU A 647 -11.97 -14.71 14.38
CA LEU A 647 -11.93 -16.10 14.83
C LEU A 647 -11.44 -17.04 13.71
N ASP A 648 -11.89 -16.84 12.47
CA ASP A 648 -11.39 -17.61 11.32
C ASP A 648 -9.90 -17.35 11.11
N PHE A 649 -9.47 -16.08 11.16
CA PHE A 649 -8.06 -15.70 11.05
C PHE A 649 -7.18 -16.36 12.11
N LEU A 650 -7.60 -16.32 13.39
CA LEU A 650 -6.88 -16.96 14.49
C LEU A 650 -6.84 -18.49 14.32
N GLY A 651 -7.93 -19.12 13.89
CA GLY A 651 -7.96 -20.56 13.63
C GLY A 651 -7.01 -20.99 12.50
N ARG A 652 -6.88 -20.17 11.44
CA ARG A 652 -5.92 -20.39 10.35
C ARG A 652 -4.47 -20.21 10.80
N CYS A 653 -4.21 -19.19 11.62
CA CYS A 653 -2.89 -18.99 12.24
C CYS A 653 -2.51 -20.19 13.12
N GLU A 654 -3.46 -20.69 13.93
CA GLU A 654 -3.27 -21.86 14.78
C GLU A 654 -2.88 -23.10 13.96
N ALA A 655 -3.61 -23.39 12.88
CA ALA A 655 -3.36 -24.53 12.00
C ALA A 655 -1.95 -24.51 11.37
N LEU A 656 -1.39 -23.32 11.15
CA LEU A 656 -0.05 -23.11 10.61
C LEU A 656 1.04 -22.95 11.70
N GLY A 657 0.65 -22.97 12.97
CA GLY A 657 1.54 -22.71 14.10
C GLY A 657 2.14 -21.30 14.06
N LEU A 658 1.36 -20.31 13.62
CA LEU A 658 1.70 -18.88 13.66
C LEU A 658 1.11 -18.25 14.92
N LYS A 659 1.92 -17.51 15.69
CA LYS A 659 1.46 -16.72 16.84
C LYS A 659 1.02 -15.32 16.40
N VAL A 660 0.10 -14.70 17.14
CA VAL A 660 -0.47 -13.39 16.78
C VAL A 660 -0.16 -12.34 17.85
N ASN A 661 0.53 -11.27 17.45
CA ASN A 661 0.54 -10.01 18.21
C ASN A 661 -0.73 -9.23 17.81
N LEU A 662 -1.71 -9.15 18.70
CA LEU A 662 -3.04 -8.64 18.34
C LEU A 662 -3.24 -7.22 18.86
N SER A 663 -3.33 -6.26 17.94
CA SER A 663 -3.68 -4.89 18.27
C SER A 663 -5.19 -4.72 18.46
N LEU A 664 -5.58 -4.16 19.61
CA LEU A 664 -6.97 -3.95 20.01
C LEU A 664 -7.36 -2.47 19.83
N ARG A 665 -8.42 -2.18 19.07
CA ARG A 665 -8.85 -0.82 18.73
C ARG A 665 -10.35 -0.61 18.99
N PRO A 666 -10.82 0.60 19.36
CA PRO A 666 -10.16 1.91 19.20
C PRO A 666 -9.48 2.45 20.46
N GLY A 667 -8.83 3.60 20.33
CA GLY A 667 -8.30 4.40 21.45
C GLY A 667 -6.81 4.17 21.71
N THR A 668 -6.33 4.77 22.81
CA THR A 668 -5.00 4.55 23.38
C THR A 668 -5.13 4.53 24.90
N PRO A 669 -4.15 4.05 25.68
CA PRO A 669 -4.24 4.15 27.14
C PRO A 669 -4.37 5.59 27.69
N MET A 670 -4.01 6.62 26.91
CA MET A 670 -4.28 8.04 27.27
C MET A 670 -5.76 8.42 27.11
N ASP A 671 -6.48 7.77 26.19
CA ASP A 671 -7.92 7.87 25.95
C ASP A 671 -8.52 6.44 25.93
N PHE A 672 -8.51 5.79 27.11
CA PHE A 672 -8.70 4.34 27.18
C PHE A 672 -10.16 3.93 27.01
N ARG A 673 -10.47 3.40 25.83
CA ARG A 673 -11.78 2.87 25.42
C ARG A 673 -11.99 1.44 25.94
N TRP A 674 -11.94 1.29 27.26
CA TRP A 674 -11.92 -0.01 27.92
C TRP A 674 -13.15 -0.87 27.60
N THR A 675 -14.34 -0.26 27.56
CA THR A 675 -15.58 -1.00 27.29
C THR A 675 -15.51 -1.74 25.95
N GLU A 676 -15.03 -1.06 24.91
CA GLU A 676 -14.86 -1.63 23.58
C GLU A 676 -13.76 -2.68 23.54
N MET A 677 -12.59 -2.41 24.14
CA MET A 677 -11.48 -3.38 24.17
C MET A 677 -11.81 -4.65 24.96
N ARG A 678 -12.44 -4.51 26.13
CA ARG A 678 -12.91 -5.65 26.95
C ARG A 678 -13.85 -6.55 26.16
N GLU A 679 -14.78 -5.94 25.43
CA GLU A 679 -15.75 -6.69 24.65
C GLU A 679 -15.10 -7.54 23.55
N ILE A 680 -14.03 -7.03 22.91
CA ILE A 680 -13.26 -7.82 21.94
C ILE A 680 -12.67 -9.06 22.61
N ILE A 681 -12.02 -8.89 23.78
CA ILE A 681 -11.38 -9.99 24.53
C ILE A 681 -12.42 -11.04 24.93
N GLU A 682 -13.54 -10.62 25.51
CA GLU A 682 -14.57 -11.51 26.03
C GLU A 682 -15.34 -12.24 24.91
N VAL A 683 -15.77 -11.53 23.86
CA VAL A 683 -16.55 -12.11 22.77
C VAL A 683 -15.72 -13.08 21.92
N CYS A 684 -14.45 -12.75 21.68
CA CYS A 684 -13.54 -13.64 20.96
C CYS A 684 -12.86 -14.68 21.87
N ARG A 685 -13.16 -14.69 23.18
CA ARG A 685 -12.59 -15.60 24.19
C ARG A 685 -11.07 -15.65 24.13
N LEU A 686 -10.45 -14.48 23.96
CA LEU A 686 -9.02 -14.40 23.69
C LEU A 686 -8.18 -14.90 24.87
N ALA A 687 -8.65 -14.73 26.11
CA ALA A 687 -8.02 -15.28 27.31
C ALA A 687 -7.88 -16.81 27.32
N GLU A 688 -8.64 -17.52 26.48
CA GLU A 688 -8.58 -18.98 26.33
C GLU A 688 -7.82 -19.41 25.05
N ASN A 689 -7.30 -18.46 24.27
CA ASN A 689 -6.70 -18.69 22.95
C ASN A 689 -5.20 -18.41 22.97
N ASP A 690 -4.39 -19.48 23.08
CA ASP A 690 -2.93 -19.39 23.08
C ASP A 690 -2.29 -19.09 21.71
N THR A 691 -3.08 -18.89 20.65
CA THR A 691 -2.58 -18.43 19.34
C THR A 691 -2.22 -16.96 19.39
N VAL A 692 -2.99 -16.16 20.13
CA VAL A 692 -2.58 -14.81 20.52
C VAL A 692 -1.43 -14.96 21.53
N PHE A 693 -0.41 -14.12 21.43
CA PHE A 693 0.68 -14.13 22.40
C PHE A 693 0.89 -12.78 23.09
N ALA A 694 0.33 -11.70 22.57
CA ALA A 694 0.38 -10.38 23.20
C ALA A 694 -0.76 -9.49 22.70
N TYR A 695 -1.11 -8.48 23.50
CA TYR A 695 -2.00 -7.39 23.13
C TYR A 695 -1.23 -6.08 22.94
N ASP A 696 -1.48 -5.43 21.81
CA ASP A 696 -0.99 -4.11 21.45
C ASP A 696 -2.14 -3.08 21.55
N LEU A 697 -2.06 -2.17 22.52
CA LEU A 697 -3.17 -1.27 22.88
C LEU A 697 -3.14 0.10 22.18
N ALA A 698 -2.10 0.42 21.42
CA ALA A 698 -2.00 1.72 20.76
C ALA A 698 -1.02 1.69 19.58
N TRP A 699 -1.41 2.34 18.49
CA TRP A 699 -0.55 2.55 17.34
C TRP A 699 0.16 3.90 17.46
N GLU A 700 1.48 3.86 17.63
CA GLU A 700 2.39 5.01 17.53
C GLU A 700 2.05 6.27 18.38
N PRO A 701 1.67 6.15 19.66
CA PRO A 701 1.47 7.33 20.50
C PRO A 701 2.81 7.96 20.93
N SER A 702 2.81 9.28 21.11
CA SER A 702 3.90 10.04 21.70
C SER A 702 3.35 11.19 22.57
N HIS A 703 4.23 12.00 23.18
CA HIS A 703 3.80 13.26 23.80
C HIS A 703 3.58 14.37 22.75
N TYR A 704 3.80 14.08 21.46
CA TYR A 704 3.64 14.99 20.33
C TYR A 704 4.45 16.30 20.51
N ASP A 705 4.01 17.38 19.86
CA ASP A 705 4.67 18.68 19.86
C ASP A 705 4.29 19.57 21.07
N GLU A 706 4.87 20.77 21.11
CA GLU A 706 4.58 21.76 22.16
C GLU A 706 3.10 22.15 22.23
N ALA A 707 2.43 22.27 21.07
CA ALA A 707 1.04 22.72 20.99
C ALA A 707 0.11 21.68 21.62
N TYR A 708 0.34 20.41 21.31
CA TYR A 708 -0.35 19.29 21.94
C TYR A 708 -0.13 19.28 23.46
N GLN A 709 1.12 19.34 23.92
CA GLN A 709 1.44 19.30 25.35
C GLN A 709 0.82 20.49 26.10
N ARG A 710 0.87 21.69 25.51
CA ARG A 710 0.24 22.88 26.10
C ARG A 710 -1.27 22.69 26.24
N LYS A 711 -1.92 22.15 25.20
CA LYS A 711 -3.37 21.91 25.20
C LYS A 711 -3.77 20.82 26.19
N HIS A 712 -3.02 19.73 26.27
CA HIS A 712 -3.44 18.52 26.98
C HIS A 712 -2.84 18.37 28.39
N TYR A 713 -1.68 18.97 28.67
CA TYR A 713 -0.94 18.74 29.92
C TYR A 713 -0.78 19.95 30.83
N THR A 714 -1.08 21.19 30.40
CA THR A 714 -0.89 22.40 31.23
C THR A 714 -1.46 22.25 32.65
N GLN A 715 -2.70 21.77 32.78
CA GLN A 715 -3.34 21.63 34.09
C GLN A 715 -2.65 20.55 34.93
N ALA A 716 -2.49 19.35 34.37
CA ALA A 716 -1.88 18.22 35.06
C ALA A 716 -0.43 18.50 35.48
N TRP A 717 0.34 19.21 34.65
CA TRP A 717 1.69 19.68 34.97
C TRP A 717 1.71 20.59 36.19
N ASN A 718 0.83 21.58 36.23
CA ASN A 718 0.75 22.51 37.36
C ASN A 718 0.32 21.82 38.67
N ASP A 719 -0.59 20.86 38.58
CA ASP A 719 -1.03 20.09 39.73
C ASP A 719 0.10 19.20 40.25
N TRP A 720 0.86 18.57 39.34
CA TRP A 720 2.07 17.81 39.69
C TRP A 720 3.13 18.69 40.36
N VAL A 721 3.40 19.90 39.83
CA VAL A 721 4.38 20.83 40.42
C VAL A 721 3.98 21.20 41.86
N ARG A 722 2.69 21.49 42.11
CA ARG A 722 2.20 21.78 43.46
C ARG A 722 2.31 20.57 44.38
N GLN A 723 2.00 19.38 43.89
CA GLN A 723 2.15 18.14 44.66
C GLN A 723 3.62 17.87 45.03
N ARG A 724 4.54 18.09 44.08
CA ARG A 724 5.96 17.75 44.22
C ARG A 724 6.75 18.74 45.06
N HIS A 725 6.46 20.04 44.91
CA HIS A 725 7.19 21.15 45.54
C HIS A 725 6.40 21.86 46.64
N GLY A 726 5.12 21.54 46.80
CA GLY A 726 4.19 22.19 47.73
C GLY A 726 3.60 23.52 47.21
N SER A 727 4.31 24.24 46.34
CA SER A 727 3.85 25.49 45.71
C SER A 727 4.66 25.82 44.45
N VAL A 728 4.14 26.73 43.62
CA VAL A 728 4.84 27.22 42.42
C VAL A 728 6.08 28.04 42.82
N GLU A 729 6.01 28.79 43.91
CA GLU A 729 7.11 29.60 44.44
C GLU A 729 8.26 28.72 44.96
N ALA A 730 7.95 27.55 45.53
CA ALA A 730 8.96 26.58 45.92
C ALA A 730 9.65 25.94 44.70
N ALA A 731 8.89 25.62 43.66
CA ALA A 731 9.46 25.14 42.40
C ALA A 731 10.36 26.20 41.74
N ALA A 732 9.98 27.48 41.77
CA ALA A 732 10.80 28.59 41.29
C ALA A 732 12.17 28.65 41.98
N ARG A 733 12.19 28.51 43.32
CA ARG A 733 13.44 28.45 44.09
C ARG A 733 14.28 27.21 43.77
N ALA A 734 13.64 26.08 43.47
CA ALA A 734 14.34 24.84 43.13
C ALA A 734 14.96 24.88 41.72
N TRP A 735 14.32 25.56 40.76
CA TRP A 735 14.79 25.65 39.38
C TRP A 735 15.70 26.86 39.11
N GLY A 736 15.64 27.90 39.94
CA GLY A 736 16.31 29.18 39.74
C GLY A 736 15.48 30.14 38.89
N ASP A 737 15.64 31.45 39.13
CA ASP A 737 14.79 32.51 38.58
C ASP A 737 14.81 32.58 37.04
N GLU A 738 15.97 32.39 36.42
CA GLU A 738 16.12 32.39 34.95
C GLU A 738 15.35 31.24 34.29
N THR A 739 15.44 30.05 34.87
CA THR A 739 14.71 28.86 34.40
C THR A 739 13.21 29.04 34.61
N PHE A 740 12.82 29.53 35.79
CA PHE A 740 11.42 29.77 36.12
C PHE A 740 10.76 30.79 35.19
N ALA A 741 11.49 31.83 34.79
CA ALA A 741 11.01 32.83 33.84
C ALA A 741 10.63 32.22 32.48
N CYS A 742 11.25 31.11 32.06
CA CYS A 742 10.97 30.46 30.79
C CYS A 742 9.62 29.73 30.73
N VAL A 743 9.03 29.40 31.89
CA VAL A 743 7.74 28.67 32.00
C VAL A 743 6.67 29.49 32.74
N ARG A 744 7.01 30.69 33.21
CA ARG A 744 6.06 31.57 33.90
C ARG A 744 5.15 32.28 32.90
N ARG A 745 3.84 32.23 33.14
CA ARG A 745 2.88 33.10 32.45
C ARG A 745 2.80 34.45 33.15
N PRO A 746 2.97 35.60 32.45
CA PRO A 746 2.90 36.92 33.08
C PRO A 746 1.55 37.22 33.76
N THR A 747 0.45 36.69 33.21
CA THR A 747 -0.93 37.02 33.60
C THR A 747 -1.69 35.86 34.25
N SER A 748 -1.02 34.75 34.58
CA SER A 748 -1.66 33.55 35.13
C SER A 748 -0.85 32.96 36.27
N SER A 749 -1.54 32.35 37.24
CA SER A 749 -0.94 31.53 38.31
C SER A 749 -0.56 30.12 37.83
N LEU A 750 -0.88 29.78 36.57
CA LEU A 750 -0.44 28.55 35.93
C LEU A 750 0.90 28.77 35.20
N LEU A 751 1.78 27.79 35.33
CA LEU A 751 2.97 27.62 34.50
C LEU A 751 2.57 27.11 33.10
N ASP A 752 3.34 27.53 32.11
CA ASP A 752 3.40 26.86 30.83
C ASP A 752 4.10 25.50 30.95
N VAL A 753 3.75 24.59 30.04
CA VAL A 753 4.62 23.44 29.77
C VAL A 753 5.93 23.96 29.17
N PRO A 754 7.07 23.27 29.37
CA PRO A 754 8.35 23.71 28.83
C PRO A 754 8.30 23.75 27.30
N PRO A 755 8.76 24.84 26.65
CA PRO A 755 8.87 24.85 25.21
C PRO A 755 9.87 23.79 24.74
N MET A 756 9.63 23.20 23.57
CA MET A 756 10.35 22.01 23.12
C MET A 756 11.87 22.19 23.04
N ARG A 757 12.35 23.42 22.79
CA ARG A 757 13.79 23.75 22.82
C ARG A 757 14.47 23.43 24.15
N LEU A 758 13.74 23.51 25.28
CA LEU A 758 14.30 23.20 26.61
C LEU A 758 14.38 21.69 26.87
N LEU A 759 13.70 20.89 26.03
CA LEU A 759 13.71 19.43 26.10
C LEU A 759 14.61 18.80 25.02
N THR A 760 15.04 19.57 24.02
CA THR A 760 15.91 19.12 22.91
C THR A 760 17.29 19.77 22.91
N GLN A 761 17.54 20.74 23.79
CA GLN A 761 18.83 21.37 24.03
C GLN A 761 19.14 21.33 25.51
N ASP A 762 20.43 21.24 25.82
CA ASP A 762 20.91 21.23 27.19
C ASP A 762 21.26 22.65 27.70
N GLY A 763 21.11 22.91 29.00
CA GLY A 763 21.28 24.25 29.56
C GLY A 763 21.05 24.35 31.07
N PRO A 764 21.08 25.57 31.66
CA PRO A 764 20.89 25.77 33.11
C PRO A 764 19.51 25.33 33.62
N TRP A 765 18.54 25.09 32.73
CA TRP A 765 17.19 24.63 33.04
C TRP A 765 17.06 23.11 33.28
N ARG A 766 18.16 22.34 33.32
CA ARG A 766 18.17 20.88 33.52
C ARG A 766 17.23 20.40 34.64
N SER A 767 17.22 21.07 35.80
CA SER A 767 16.38 20.69 36.94
C SER A 767 14.87 20.77 36.63
N MET A 768 14.44 21.79 35.88
CA MET A 768 13.06 21.92 35.45
C MET A 768 12.71 20.90 34.37
N ALA A 769 13.61 20.67 33.40
CA ALA A 769 13.42 19.65 32.37
C ALA A 769 13.32 18.24 32.97
N ALA A 770 14.15 17.93 33.98
CA ALA A 770 14.09 16.69 34.73
C ALA A 770 12.74 16.52 35.46
N ASP A 771 12.24 17.57 36.13
CA ASP A 771 10.92 17.54 36.76
C ASP A 771 9.79 17.34 35.75
N TYR A 772 9.85 18.01 34.59
CA TYR A 772 8.84 17.83 33.55
C TYR A 772 8.86 16.41 32.96
N ARG A 773 10.05 15.82 32.74
CA ARG A 773 10.18 14.41 32.32
C ARG A 773 9.64 13.45 33.37
N ARG A 774 9.86 13.70 34.66
CA ARG A 774 9.25 12.91 35.74
C ARG A 774 7.73 13.00 35.75
N PHE A 775 7.17 14.20 35.55
CA PHE A 775 5.73 14.36 35.37
C PHE A 775 5.20 13.49 34.22
N LEU A 776 5.88 13.49 33.06
CA LEU A 776 5.50 12.67 31.92
C LEU A 776 5.63 11.17 32.23
N ASP A 777 6.70 10.74 32.91
CA ASP A 777 6.91 9.37 33.34
C ASP A 777 5.78 8.88 34.27
N GLU A 778 5.40 9.68 35.26
CA GLU A 778 4.32 9.36 36.20
C GLU A 778 2.95 9.35 35.52
N LEU A 779 2.73 10.24 34.55
CA LEU A 779 1.54 10.24 33.71
C LEU A 779 1.40 8.95 32.91
N LEU A 780 2.50 8.50 32.28
CA LEU A 780 2.54 7.23 31.54
C LEU A 780 2.29 6.04 32.49
N ALA A 781 3.01 6.00 33.62
CA ALA A 781 2.85 4.95 34.63
C ALA A 781 1.40 4.82 35.09
N ALA A 782 0.72 5.95 35.36
CA ALA A 782 -0.67 5.96 35.79
C ALA A 782 -1.63 5.48 34.68
N LYS A 783 -1.51 6.03 33.47
CA LYS A 783 -2.46 5.76 32.37
C LYS A 783 -2.29 4.36 31.77
N TYR A 784 -1.06 3.99 31.44
CA TYR A 784 -0.76 2.68 30.88
C TYR A 784 -0.84 1.58 31.95
N GLY A 785 -0.45 1.87 33.19
CA GLY A 785 -0.57 0.93 34.30
C GLY A 785 -2.02 0.56 34.59
N GLU A 786 -2.94 1.52 34.57
CA GLU A 786 -4.37 1.26 34.73
C GLU A 786 -4.94 0.45 33.55
N ALA A 787 -4.58 0.81 32.31
CA ALA A 787 -5.01 0.06 31.13
C ALA A 787 -4.56 -1.41 31.20
N ARG A 788 -3.28 -1.64 31.53
CA ARG A 788 -2.74 -2.98 31.76
C ARG A 788 -3.48 -3.71 32.89
N ARG A 789 -3.72 -3.06 34.03
CA ARG A 789 -4.45 -3.67 35.16
C ARG A 789 -5.86 -4.11 34.75
N LEU A 790 -6.56 -3.29 33.97
CA LEU A 790 -7.90 -3.60 33.46
C LEU A 790 -7.87 -4.79 32.49
N VAL A 791 -6.96 -4.81 31.53
CA VAL A 791 -6.79 -5.97 30.62
C VAL A 791 -6.49 -7.23 31.41
N LYS A 792 -5.54 -7.17 32.36
CA LYS A 792 -5.16 -8.31 33.20
C LYS A 792 -6.29 -8.82 34.11
N SER A 793 -7.33 -8.01 34.35
CA SER A 793 -8.50 -8.42 35.15
C SER A 793 -9.43 -9.39 34.42
N VAL A 794 -9.40 -9.42 33.08
CA VAL A 794 -10.18 -10.35 32.25
C VAL A 794 -9.31 -11.35 31.50
N ASP A 795 -8.02 -11.05 31.33
CA ASP A 795 -7.04 -11.93 30.69
C ASP A 795 -5.71 -11.90 31.47
N PRO A 796 -5.48 -12.85 32.38
CA PRO A 796 -4.26 -12.87 33.18
C PRO A 796 -3.04 -13.39 32.41
N HIS A 797 -3.22 -13.96 31.22
CA HIS A 797 -2.19 -14.73 30.52
C HIS A 797 -1.38 -13.89 29.54
N HIS A 798 -2.04 -13.13 28.65
CA HIS A 798 -1.35 -12.46 27.55
C HIS A 798 -0.61 -11.19 28.00
N PRO A 799 0.69 -11.04 27.70
CA PRO A 799 1.41 -9.77 27.81
C PRO A 799 0.68 -8.59 27.16
N VAL A 800 0.73 -7.43 27.81
CA VAL A 800 0.10 -6.18 27.36
C VAL A 800 1.16 -5.13 27.06
N SER A 801 1.13 -4.54 25.88
CA SER A 801 1.97 -3.42 25.47
C SER A 801 1.33 -2.60 24.37
N PHE A 802 2.13 -1.91 23.56
CA PHE A 802 1.73 -1.07 22.44
C PHE A 802 2.93 -0.74 21.55
N ARG A 803 2.71 -0.34 20.30
CA ARG A 803 3.81 0.09 19.40
C ARG A 803 4.40 1.43 19.81
N MET A 804 5.67 1.44 20.16
CA MET A 804 6.31 2.59 20.79
C MET A 804 7.09 3.43 19.77
N GLN A 805 6.44 4.48 19.26
CA GLN A 805 7.01 5.40 18.28
C GLN A 805 8.25 6.10 18.84
N PHE A 806 9.42 5.84 18.26
CA PHE A 806 10.73 6.36 18.67
C PHE A 806 11.12 6.13 20.15
N ALA A 807 10.33 5.40 20.94
CA ALA A 807 10.62 5.20 22.35
C ALA A 807 11.91 4.39 22.50
N GLY A 808 12.79 4.86 23.39
CA GLY A 808 14.10 4.25 23.58
C GLY A 808 15.09 4.51 22.43
N ASP A 809 14.76 5.32 21.42
CA ASP A 809 15.71 5.76 20.40
C ASP A 809 16.66 6.82 20.96
N PRO A 810 17.96 6.50 21.12
CA PRO A 810 18.92 7.45 21.68
C PRO A 810 19.37 8.53 20.69
N THR A 811 18.99 8.42 19.42
CA THR A 811 19.37 9.36 18.37
C THR A 811 18.24 10.32 17.99
N PHE A 812 17.02 10.05 18.44
CA PHE A 812 15.87 10.90 18.15
C PHE A 812 15.82 12.11 19.08
N ASN A 813 16.09 13.30 18.55
CA ASN A 813 16.04 14.56 19.30
C ASN A 813 15.50 15.70 18.42
N GLN A 814 14.18 15.72 18.21
CA GLN A 814 13.51 16.66 17.31
C GLN A 814 12.41 17.45 18.03
N PRO A 815 12.20 18.75 17.70
CA PRO A 815 11.23 19.59 18.41
C PRO A 815 9.77 19.33 18.03
N HIS A 816 9.50 18.61 16.95
CA HIS A 816 8.14 18.34 16.47
C HIS A 816 7.47 17.15 17.17
N LEU A 817 8.22 16.37 17.97
CA LEU A 817 7.71 15.18 18.63
C LEU A 817 8.59 14.83 19.85
N LEU A 818 7.97 14.55 20.99
CA LEU A 818 8.65 13.99 22.17
C LEU A 818 8.21 12.53 22.38
N PRO A 819 9.11 11.54 22.21
CA PRO A 819 8.76 10.13 22.41
C PRO A 819 8.41 9.82 23.86
N TYR A 820 7.64 8.75 24.06
CA TYR A 820 7.50 8.15 25.38
C TYR A 820 8.82 7.50 25.82
N ASP A 821 9.06 7.45 27.13
CA ASP A 821 10.29 6.91 27.72
C ASP A 821 10.01 5.54 28.37
N PHE A 822 10.90 4.56 28.14
CA PHE A 822 10.83 3.26 28.80
C PHE A 822 10.83 3.38 30.32
N TYR A 823 11.49 4.39 30.87
CA TYR A 823 11.54 4.58 32.32
C TYR A 823 10.15 4.76 32.94
N GLY A 824 9.29 5.62 32.36
CA GLY A 824 7.91 5.81 32.82
C GLY A 824 6.99 4.60 32.56
N LEU A 825 7.36 3.74 31.61
CA LEU A 825 6.57 2.57 31.21
C LEU A 825 6.98 1.26 31.93
N ARG A 826 8.05 1.29 32.72
CA ARG A 826 8.65 0.09 33.35
C ARG A 826 7.70 -0.73 34.23
N ASP A 827 6.65 -0.14 34.79
CA ASP A 827 5.64 -0.87 35.58
C ASP A 827 4.28 -0.96 34.85
N ALA A 828 4.20 -0.40 33.63
CA ALA A 828 2.97 -0.14 32.91
C ALA A 828 2.72 -1.08 31.71
N VAL A 829 3.74 -1.78 31.22
CA VAL A 829 3.67 -2.76 30.12
C VAL A 829 4.35 -4.07 30.51
N ASP A 830 4.09 -5.16 29.80
CA ASP A 830 4.76 -6.46 30.00
C ASP A 830 5.96 -6.68 29.05
N ILE A 831 5.96 -6.00 27.90
CA ILE A 831 6.97 -6.18 26.83
C ILE A 831 7.36 -4.82 26.25
N TRP A 832 8.60 -4.68 25.80
CA TRP A 832 9.06 -3.49 25.08
C TRP A 832 8.81 -3.66 23.58
N GLU A 833 8.11 -2.70 22.96
CA GLU A 833 7.68 -2.78 21.56
C GLU A 833 8.11 -1.55 20.72
N PRO A 834 9.41 -1.15 20.69
CA PRO A 834 9.83 -0.01 19.89
C PRO A 834 9.82 -0.26 18.39
N GLU A 835 9.82 0.85 17.65
CA GLU A 835 9.94 0.86 16.18
C GLU A 835 11.33 1.24 15.71
N ALA A 836 11.64 0.86 14.47
CA ALA A 836 12.97 1.01 13.88
C ALA A 836 13.14 2.22 12.95
N TYR A 837 12.10 3.01 12.67
CA TYR A 837 12.14 4.03 11.61
C TYR A 837 13.16 5.17 11.80
N GLY A 838 13.63 5.41 13.03
CA GLY A 838 14.74 6.35 13.29
C GLY A 838 16.12 5.85 12.83
N ARG A 839 16.22 4.62 12.30
CA ARG A 839 17.48 3.90 12.08
C ARG A 839 17.64 3.36 10.66
N ILE A 840 16.89 3.89 9.70
CA ILE A 840 17.02 3.51 8.29
C ILE A 840 18.39 3.95 7.78
N GLY A 841 19.20 3.01 7.31
CA GLY A 841 20.55 3.29 6.81
C GLY A 841 21.44 2.06 6.85
N ASP A 842 22.75 2.31 6.76
CA ASP A 842 23.76 1.29 7.00
C ASP A 842 23.93 0.99 8.50
N TRP A 843 24.88 0.11 8.82
CA TRP A 843 25.24 -0.24 10.19
C TRP A 843 25.45 0.96 11.13
N THR A 844 25.94 2.12 10.66
CA THR A 844 26.13 3.31 11.49
C THR A 844 24.79 3.84 12.02
N GLN A 845 23.74 3.78 11.20
CA GLN A 845 22.39 4.20 11.55
C GLN A 845 21.63 3.10 12.31
N VAL A 846 21.91 1.83 12.02
CA VAL A 846 21.27 0.69 12.70
C VAL A 846 21.81 0.48 14.11
N ARG A 847 23.14 0.54 14.29
CA ARG A 847 23.80 0.14 15.53
C ARG A 847 23.31 0.86 16.80
N PRO A 848 22.87 2.13 16.82
CA PRO A 848 22.31 2.75 18.04
C PRO A 848 21.11 1.99 18.64
N GLY A 849 20.42 1.14 17.87
CA GLY A 849 19.43 0.20 18.39
C GLY A 849 19.99 -0.77 19.45
N HIS A 850 21.29 -1.03 19.45
CA HIS A 850 21.96 -1.84 20.48
C HIS A 850 21.90 -1.11 21.84
N PHE A 851 22.07 0.22 21.82
CA PHE A 851 21.91 1.04 23.02
C PHE A 851 20.44 1.15 23.45
N THR A 852 19.48 1.18 22.51
CA THR A 852 18.04 1.04 22.84
C THR A 852 17.77 -0.22 23.65
N ALA A 853 18.34 -1.36 23.24
CA ALA A 853 18.18 -2.61 23.96
C ALA A 853 18.87 -2.62 25.34
N ALA A 854 19.98 -1.90 25.49
CA ALA A 854 20.63 -1.73 26.79
C ALA A 854 19.83 -0.80 27.72
N TYR A 855 19.23 0.27 27.17
CA TYR A 855 18.37 1.18 27.90
C TYR A 855 17.05 0.51 28.34
N ALA A 856 16.45 -0.33 27.49
CA ALA A 856 15.29 -1.15 27.85
C ALA A 856 15.58 -2.02 29.09
N ARG A 857 16.73 -2.70 29.11
CA ARG A 857 17.16 -3.54 30.24
C ARG A 857 17.57 -2.76 31.48
N LEU A 858 18.03 -1.53 31.32
CA LEU A 858 18.27 -0.61 32.43
C LEU A 858 16.95 -0.21 33.11
N CYS A 859 15.90 0.01 32.32
CA CYS A 859 14.58 0.38 32.81
C CYS A 859 13.87 -0.81 33.46
N ASP A 860 13.85 -1.96 32.79
CA ASP A 860 13.43 -3.23 33.38
C ASP A 860 14.09 -4.43 32.66
N PRO A 861 15.00 -5.17 33.32
CA PRO A 861 15.68 -6.31 32.72
C PRO A 861 14.80 -7.57 32.61
N ALA A 862 13.64 -7.62 33.27
CA ALA A 862 12.77 -8.79 33.26
C ALA A 862 11.91 -8.90 32.00
N LYS A 863 11.81 -7.83 31.21
CA LYS A 863 10.91 -7.76 30.04
C LYS A 863 11.62 -8.08 28.73
N PRO A 864 10.97 -8.83 27.82
CA PRO A 864 11.48 -9.06 26.47
C PRO A 864 11.39 -7.78 25.62
N LEU A 865 12.26 -7.70 24.62
CA LEU A 865 12.31 -6.59 23.64
C LEU A 865 11.95 -7.07 22.23
N VAL A 866 10.83 -6.59 21.71
CA VAL A 866 10.33 -6.89 20.36
C VAL A 866 10.35 -5.63 19.54
N TRP A 867 10.99 -5.64 18.38
CA TRP A 867 10.84 -4.55 17.43
C TRP A 867 9.49 -4.70 16.71
N ALA A 868 8.52 -3.86 17.07
CA ALA A 868 7.14 -4.00 16.61
C ALA A 868 6.96 -3.59 15.15
N GLU A 869 7.86 -2.75 14.64
CA GLU A 869 7.83 -2.30 13.26
C GLU A 869 9.21 -1.94 12.71
N MET A 870 9.55 -2.51 11.55
CA MET A 870 10.73 -2.18 10.76
C MET A 870 10.46 -2.47 9.29
N GLY A 871 10.81 -1.55 8.41
CA GLY A 871 10.70 -1.76 6.97
C GLY A 871 11.31 -0.61 6.17
N PHE A 872 11.31 -0.74 4.84
CA PHE A 872 11.76 0.31 3.94
C PHE A 872 10.85 0.44 2.72
N ASP A 873 10.42 1.66 2.40
CA ASP A 873 9.60 1.96 1.23
C ASP A 873 10.42 1.79 -0.06
N CYS A 874 10.09 0.73 -0.81
CA CYS A 874 10.72 0.39 -2.07
C CYS A 874 10.09 1.07 -3.29
N LEU A 875 9.04 1.87 -3.12
CA LEU A 875 8.27 2.45 -4.23
C LEU A 875 9.06 3.49 -5.03
N ASP A 876 9.00 3.40 -6.35
CA ASP A 876 9.25 4.50 -7.26
C ASP A 876 7.94 5.29 -7.47
N LYS A 877 7.92 6.55 -7.04
CA LYS A 877 6.71 7.38 -7.06
C LYS A 877 6.22 7.70 -8.46
N GLN A 878 7.08 7.66 -9.47
CA GLN A 878 6.73 7.95 -10.85
C GLN A 878 6.07 6.75 -11.51
N THR A 879 6.64 5.56 -11.33
CA THR A 879 6.13 4.32 -11.97
C THR A 879 5.11 3.57 -11.12
N LYS A 880 4.93 3.97 -9.85
CA LYS A 880 4.10 3.28 -8.85
C LYS A 880 4.43 1.78 -8.74
N SER A 881 5.71 1.44 -8.92
CA SER A 881 6.27 0.10 -8.89
C SER A 881 7.55 0.08 -8.03
N PRO A 882 8.00 -1.07 -7.52
CA PRO A 882 9.21 -1.12 -6.71
C PRO A 882 10.48 -0.81 -7.53
N SER A 883 11.36 0.02 -6.97
CA SER A 883 12.66 0.34 -7.56
C SER A 883 13.69 -0.77 -7.26
N PRO A 884 14.42 -1.30 -8.27
CA PRO A 884 15.47 -2.29 -8.04
C PRO A 884 16.55 -1.85 -7.05
N ALA A 885 16.97 -0.57 -7.11
CA ALA A 885 17.98 -0.02 -6.20
C ALA A 885 17.47 0.05 -4.76
N LYS A 886 16.20 0.46 -4.57
CA LYS A 886 15.57 0.49 -3.26
C LYS A 886 15.36 -0.92 -2.68
N LEU A 887 14.98 -1.90 -3.51
CA LEU A 887 14.87 -3.30 -3.09
C LEU A 887 16.21 -3.86 -2.60
N GLN A 888 17.32 -3.50 -3.26
CA GLN A 888 18.65 -3.92 -2.81
C GLN A 888 19.08 -3.21 -1.53
N PHE A 889 18.83 -1.90 -1.42
CA PHE A 889 19.07 -1.17 -0.18
C PHE A 889 18.29 -1.79 0.99
N ALA A 890 17.00 -2.13 0.80
CA ALA A 890 16.19 -2.80 1.81
C ALA A 890 16.83 -4.12 2.26
N ALA A 891 17.36 -4.94 1.34
CA ALA A 891 18.04 -6.18 1.69
C ALA A 891 19.30 -5.94 2.55
N SER A 892 20.10 -4.93 2.22
CA SER A 892 21.27 -4.55 3.03
C SER A 892 20.85 -4.06 4.43
N TYR A 893 19.85 -3.18 4.49
CA TYR A 893 19.30 -2.68 5.76
C TYR A 893 18.76 -3.83 6.65
N TYR A 894 18.04 -4.79 6.09
CA TYR A 894 17.53 -5.95 6.84
C TYR A 894 18.67 -6.82 7.36
N THR A 895 19.76 -6.97 6.60
CA THR A 895 20.94 -7.72 7.04
C THR A 895 21.59 -7.07 8.25
N ASP A 896 21.82 -5.76 8.21
CA ASP A 896 22.33 -4.98 9.35
C ASP A 896 21.37 -5.03 10.55
N PHE A 897 20.07 -5.04 10.29
CA PHE A 897 19.06 -5.15 11.35
C PHE A 897 19.06 -6.54 11.99
N TYR A 898 19.21 -7.64 11.23
CA TYR A 898 19.37 -8.97 11.81
C TYR A 898 20.64 -9.07 12.66
N ARG A 899 21.73 -8.44 12.24
CA ARG A 899 22.93 -8.30 13.07
C ARG A 899 22.60 -7.60 14.38
N LEU A 900 21.90 -6.46 14.34
CA LEU A 900 21.42 -5.77 15.54
C LEU A 900 20.58 -6.68 16.43
N LEU A 901 19.59 -7.41 15.88
CA LEU A 901 18.72 -8.30 16.64
C LEU A 901 19.51 -9.36 17.40
N ILE A 902 20.51 -9.95 16.75
CA ILE A 902 21.38 -10.99 17.32
C ILE A 902 22.31 -10.39 18.38
N GLU A 903 23.07 -9.35 18.06
CA GLU A 903 24.07 -8.76 18.96
C GLU A 903 23.42 -8.14 20.20
N SER A 904 22.30 -7.44 20.02
CA SER A 904 21.58 -6.80 21.12
C SER A 904 20.78 -7.79 21.97
N GLY A 905 20.55 -9.02 21.49
CA GLY A 905 19.74 -10.03 22.15
C GLY A 905 18.25 -9.71 22.20
N ALA A 906 17.72 -9.11 21.14
CA ALA A 906 16.29 -8.85 21.01
C ALA A 906 15.49 -10.17 20.96
N ASP A 907 14.24 -10.08 21.40
CA ASP A 907 13.29 -11.19 21.52
C ASP A 907 12.32 -11.31 20.35
N GLY A 908 12.25 -10.29 19.51
CA GLY A 908 11.43 -10.38 18.33
C GLY A 908 11.54 -9.23 17.36
N ILE A 909 10.94 -9.45 16.20
CA ILE A 909 10.80 -8.50 15.11
C ILE A 909 9.49 -8.75 14.36
N PHE A 910 8.79 -7.67 13.99
CA PHE A 910 7.71 -7.67 13.02
C PHE A 910 8.05 -6.72 11.87
N PHE A 911 8.22 -7.27 10.67
CA PHE A 911 8.48 -6.45 9.49
C PHE A 911 7.22 -5.72 9.03
N TRP A 912 7.36 -4.45 8.66
CA TRP A 912 6.43 -3.74 7.80
C TRP A 912 6.91 -3.99 6.37
N TRP A 913 6.29 -4.82 5.55
CA TRP A 913 4.88 -5.26 5.59
C TRP A 913 4.60 -6.51 4.72
N TYR A 914 3.47 -7.20 4.95
CA TYR A 914 2.94 -8.23 4.04
C TYR A 914 1.70 -7.77 3.27
N PRO A 915 1.60 -7.95 1.93
CA PRO A 915 2.64 -8.32 0.96
C PRO A 915 3.19 -7.09 0.20
N GLY A 916 3.96 -7.33 -0.87
CA GLY A 916 4.36 -6.29 -1.83
C GLY A 916 3.28 -5.81 -2.77
N GLY A 917 3.55 -4.63 -3.35
CA GLY A 917 2.67 -3.91 -4.25
C GLY A 917 2.30 -2.53 -3.71
N TYR A 918 1.67 -1.72 -4.57
CA TYR A 918 1.39 -0.32 -4.26
C TYR A 918 0.21 -0.16 -3.28
N ARG A 919 0.48 0.46 -2.13
CA ARG A 919 -0.53 0.83 -1.13
C ARG A 919 -0.98 2.26 -1.36
N VAL A 920 -2.20 2.40 -1.89
CA VAL A 920 -2.68 3.69 -2.42
C VAL A 920 -2.81 4.76 -1.34
N ASN A 921 -3.30 4.41 -0.16
CA ASN A 921 -3.54 5.37 0.93
C ASN A 921 -2.22 5.90 1.54
N GLU A 922 -1.13 5.13 1.48
CA GLU A 922 0.17 5.49 2.07
C GLU A 922 1.22 5.93 1.02
N ASP A 923 0.91 5.82 -0.27
CA ASP A 923 1.85 6.08 -1.38
C ASP A 923 3.20 5.35 -1.20
N SER A 924 3.14 4.04 -0.90
CA SER A 924 4.32 3.23 -0.54
C SER A 924 4.25 1.76 -0.99
N ASP A 925 5.40 1.06 -0.99
CA ASP A 925 5.53 -0.41 -1.10
C ASP A 925 6.61 -0.91 -0.13
N TYR A 926 6.18 -1.40 1.02
CA TYR A 926 7.02 -1.98 2.09
C TYR A 926 7.12 -3.52 2.01
N GLY A 927 6.59 -4.13 0.96
CA GLY A 927 6.37 -5.57 0.93
C GLY A 927 7.62 -6.42 1.08
N ILE A 928 7.57 -7.41 1.97
CA ILE A 928 8.66 -8.36 2.18
C ILE A 928 8.66 -9.54 1.19
N ILE A 929 7.68 -9.62 0.28
CA ILE A 929 7.53 -10.68 -0.75
C ILE A 929 6.86 -10.11 -2.00
N ASN A 930 7.13 -10.69 -3.17
CA ASN A 930 6.41 -10.31 -4.39
C ASN A 930 4.95 -10.77 -4.34
N PRO A 931 4.02 -10.08 -5.04
CA PRO A 931 2.61 -10.49 -5.07
C PRO A 931 2.39 -11.91 -5.62
N ASP A 932 3.26 -12.37 -6.52
CA ASP A 932 3.23 -13.73 -7.08
C ASP A 932 3.74 -14.81 -6.10
N GLY A 933 4.21 -14.44 -4.91
CA GLY A 933 4.77 -15.35 -3.91
C GLY A 933 6.27 -15.58 -4.04
N THR A 934 6.91 -15.02 -5.08
CA THR A 934 8.36 -15.15 -5.27
C THR A 934 9.15 -14.26 -4.33
N ASP A 935 10.41 -14.62 -4.13
CA ASP A 935 11.32 -13.89 -3.26
C ASP A 935 11.71 -12.52 -3.84
N ARG A 936 11.54 -11.48 -3.03
CA ARG A 936 12.27 -10.21 -3.14
C ARG A 936 13.70 -10.38 -2.60
N PRO A 937 14.63 -9.45 -2.89
CA PRO A 937 15.95 -9.44 -2.25
C PRO A 937 15.86 -9.54 -0.72
N VAL A 938 14.91 -8.82 -0.11
CA VAL A 938 14.66 -8.88 1.33
C VAL A 938 14.10 -10.23 1.80
N THR A 939 13.28 -10.91 1.00
CA THR A 939 12.75 -12.25 1.34
C THR A 939 13.89 -13.25 1.52
N ARG A 940 14.91 -13.19 0.66
CA ARG A 940 16.10 -14.05 0.75
C ARG A 940 16.87 -13.81 2.05
N VAL A 941 17.02 -12.54 2.45
CA VAL A 941 17.63 -12.15 3.73
C VAL A 941 16.82 -12.72 4.90
N ILE A 942 15.50 -12.61 4.87
CA ILE A 942 14.62 -13.16 5.92
C ILE A 942 14.80 -14.68 6.06
N ARG A 943 14.83 -15.41 4.94
CA ARG A 943 15.04 -16.86 4.92
C ARG A 943 16.41 -17.25 5.48
N GLU A 944 17.47 -16.54 5.07
CA GLU A 944 18.84 -16.84 5.50
C GLU A 944 19.09 -16.51 6.98
N TRP A 945 18.74 -15.29 7.39
CA TRP A 945 19.08 -14.76 8.71
C TRP A 945 18.03 -15.09 9.77
N GLY A 946 16.78 -15.33 9.39
CA GLY A 946 15.71 -15.66 10.31
C GLY A 946 16.03 -16.86 11.20
N GLN A 947 16.54 -17.95 10.62
CA GLN A 947 16.95 -19.12 11.40
C GLN A 947 18.11 -18.82 12.36
N ARG A 948 19.09 -18.01 11.92
CA ARG A 948 20.21 -17.58 12.77
C ARG A 948 19.71 -16.74 13.95
N PHE A 949 18.76 -15.85 13.72
CA PHE A 949 18.12 -15.06 14.76
C PHE A 949 17.35 -15.93 15.77
N LEU A 950 16.53 -16.87 15.28
CA LEU A 950 15.71 -17.74 16.11
C LEU A 950 16.54 -18.60 17.07
N VAL A 951 17.71 -19.09 16.64
CA VAL A 951 18.60 -19.92 17.49
C VAL A 951 19.67 -19.13 18.24
N ALA A 952 19.80 -17.82 17.99
CA ALA A 952 20.81 -17.00 18.65
C ALA A 952 20.59 -16.97 20.18
N PRO A 953 21.65 -17.19 20.98
CA PRO A 953 21.53 -17.20 22.43
C PRO A 953 21.21 -15.81 22.98
N LYS A 954 20.77 -15.77 24.24
CA LYS A 954 20.67 -14.51 24.99
C LYS A 954 22.06 -13.90 25.21
N PRO A 955 22.17 -12.57 25.35
CA PRO A 955 23.44 -11.91 25.65
C PRO A 955 24.07 -12.50 26.93
N LEU A 956 25.38 -12.65 26.90
CA LEU A 956 26.15 -13.12 28.06
C LEU A 956 25.95 -12.21 29.28
N ALA A 957 26.25 -12.75 30.46
CA ALA A 957 26.32 -11.97 31.68
C ALA A 957 27.28 -10.77 31.49
N PRO A 958 26.94 -9.59 32.02
CA PRO A 958 27.76 -8.41 31.81
C PRO A 958 29.15 -8.56 32.44
N VAL A 959 30.15 -8.16 31.68
CA VAL A 959 31.54 -8.04 32.14
C VAL A 959 31.97 -6.58 32.30
N GLU A 960 31.16 -5.64 31.81
CA GLU A 960 31.38 -4.20 31.87
C GLU A 960 30.08 -3.47 32.28
N TRP A 961 30.18 -2.51 33.19
CA TRP A 961 29.05 -1.71 33.68
C TRP A 961 29.31 -0.22 33.52
N ILE A 962 28.44 0.46 32.78
CA ILE A 962 28.52 1.90 32.54
C ILE A 962 27.49 2.63 33.41
N GLU A 963 27.95 3.59 34.21
CA GLU A 963 27.07 4.43 35.03
C GLU A 963 26.41 5.53 34.21
N VAL A 964 25.10 5.69 34.38
CA VAL A 964 24.31 6.68 33.65
C VAL A 964 23.38 7.48 34.58
N ASP A 965 23.14 8.72 34.20
CA ASP A 965 22.16 9.62 34.81
C ASP A 965 21.39 10.32 33.70
N ARG A 966 20.09 10.01 33.57
CA ARG A 966 19.22 10.57 32.53
C ARG A 966 18.97 12.05 32.71
N ASP A 967 18.92 12.52 33.95
CA ASP A 967 18.48 13.86 34.30
C ASP A 967 19.65 14.87 34.35
N ARG A 968 20.89 14.39 34.13
CA ARG A 968 22.09 15.22 34.00
C ARG A 968 22.05 16.15 32.79
N ASP A 969 21.27 15.79 31.77
CA ASP A 969 21.14 16.52 30.51
C ASP A 969 19.65 16.74 30.20
N ALA A 970 19.27 17.96 29.83
CA ALA A 970 17.86 18.29 29.60
C ALA A 970 17.22 17.48 28.44
N ARG A 971 18.06 16.95 27.54
CA ARG A 971 17.65 16.11 26.40
C ARG A 971 17.17 14.72 26.82
N GLY A 972 17.39 14.30 28.07
CA GLY A 972 17.01 12.96 28.53
C GLY A 972 17.84 11.87 27.83
N LEU A 973 17.19 10.86 27.26
CA LEU A 973 17.88 9.70 26.65
C LEU A 973 18.94 10.08 25.59
N PRO A 974 18.68 10.99 24.63
CA PRO A 974 19.73 11.46 23.71
C PRO A 974 20.94 12.07 24.42
N GLY A 975 20.73 12.89 25.45
CA GLY A 975 21.82 13.47 26.24
C GLY A 975 22.60 12.42 27.03
N LEU A 976 21.88 11.46 27.62
CA LEU A 976 22.46 10.29 28.29
C LEU A 976 23.35 9.50 27.33
N TYR A 977 22.84 9.14 26.15
CA TYR A 977 23.62 8.40 25.15
C TYR A 977 24.85 9.17 24.70
N GLU A 978 24.71 10.45 24.36
CA GLU A 978 25.84 11.30 23.98
C GLU A 978 26.95 11.34 25.03
N SER A 979 26.60 11.26 26.32
CA SER A 979 27.58 11.28 27.42
C SER A 979 28.39 9.99 27.57
N VAL A 980 27.89 8.85 27.08
CA VAL A 980 28.54 7.53 27.26
C VAL A 980 28.82 6.76 25.97
N LYS A 981 28.38 7.26 24.80
CA LYS A 981 28.44 6.52 23.53
C LYS A 981 29.84 6.04 23.18
N ASP A 982 30.88 6.83 23.42
CA ASP A 982 32.26 6.48 23.06
C ASP A 982 32.80 5.35 23.93
N GLU A 983 32.48 5.35 25.22
CA GLU A 983 32.82 4.27 26.15
C GLU A 983 32.04 2.99 25.80
N TYR A 984 30.74 3.14 25.57
CA TYR A 984 29.84 2.06 25.19
C TYR A 984 30.31 1.33 23.93
N TRP A 985 30.53 2.06 22.84
CA TRP A 985 30.92 1.47 21.56
C TRP A 985 32.33 0.87 21.61
N ARG A 986 33.27 1.51 22.32
CA ARG A 986 34.60 0.92 22.53
C ARG A 986 34.52 -0.44 23.22
N ALA A 987 33.65 -0.60 24.20
CA ALA A 987 33.47 -1.89 24.88
C ALA A 987 32.79 -2.94 23.98
N ILE A 988 31.77 -2.55 23.21
CA ILE A 988 31.11 -3.44 22.24
C ILE A 988 32.08 -3.89 21.15
N ASP A 989 32.88 -2.99 20.58
CA ASP A 989 33.87 -3.30 19.54
C ASP A 989 34.99 -4.23 20.04
N GLN A 990 35.21 -4.29 21.36
CA GLN A 990 36.11 -5.24 22.02
C GLN A 990 35.45 -6.60 22.31
N GLY A 991 34.19 -6.80 21.91
CA GLY A 991 33.42 -8.02 22.18
C GLY A 991 32.95 -8.18 23.62
N LYS A 992 32.91 -7.09 24.42
CA LYS A 992 32.46 -7.15 25.81
C LYS A 992 30.94 -7.15 25.91
N ALA A 993 30.40 -7.91 26.87
CA ALA A 993 29.01 -7.80 27.28
C ALA A 993 28.81 -6.58 28.20
N VAL A 994 28.18 -5.53 27.68
CA VAL A 994 27.96 -4.25 28.38
C VAL A 994 26.55 -4.18 28.99
N ARG A 995 26.45 -3.63 30.21
CA ARG A 995 25.18 -3.21 30.83
C ARG A 995 25.28 -1.78 31.36
N LEU A 996 24.15 -1.10 31.37
CA LEU A 996 24.01 0.21 32.01
C LEU A 996 23.54 0.01 33.45
N LYS A 997 23.93 0.90 34.36
CA LYS A 997 23.38 1.00 35.71
C LYS A 997 23.15 2.46 36.09
N TRP A 998 22.08 2.74 36.82
CA TRP A 998 21.79 4.08 37.33
C TRP A 998 22.90 4.55 38.28
N SER A 999 23.33 5.81 38.16
CA SER A 999 24.31 6.40 39.09
C SER A 999 23.79 6.39 40.52
N THR A 1000 24.67 6.13 41.50
CA THR A 1000 24.34 6.19 42.93
C THR A 1000 23.99 7.59 43.43
N THR A 1001 24.38 8.64 42.68
CA THR A 1001 24.03 10.04 42.96
C THR A 1001 22.67 10.44 42.37
N ALA A 1002 22.21 9.74 41.33
CA ALA A 1002 20.86 9.85 40.80
C ALA A 1002 19.92 9.06 41.73
N LYS A 1003 19.52 9.63 42.88
CA LYS A 1003 18.59 8.95 43.80
C LYS A 1003 17.34 8.49 43.01
N PRO A 1004 17.10 7.17 42.84
CA PRO A 1004 15.78 6.69 42.53
C PRO A 1004 15.05 6.71 43.87
N ILE A 1005 14.40 7.82 44.19
CA ILE A 1005 13.46 7.83 45.30
C ILE A 1005 12.26 7.02 44.81
N ARG A 1006 12.13 5.80 45.36
CA ARG A 1006 10.97 4.92 45.15
C ARG A 1006 9.67 5.64 45.52
#